data_AF-A0A1C6SB67-F1
#
_entry.id   AF-A0A1C6SB67-F1
#
_cell.length_a   1.000
_cell.length_b   1.000
_cell.length_c   1.000
_cell.angle_alpha   90.00
_cell.angle_beta   90.00
_cell.angle_gamma   90.00
#
_symmetry.space_group_name_H-M   'P 1'
#
loop_
_entity.id
_entity.type
_entity.pdbx_description
1 polymer ?
#
loop_
_entity_poly.entity_id
_entity_poly.type
_entity_poly.pdbx_seq_one_letter_code
_entity_poly.pdbx_strand_id
1 'polypeptide(L)'
;MGTAEATYAQHAVWFTEQAGVAGTAYHMALGIRFGAELDRPALVEACATVTARHPVLTTRVVADHDGTPRLVPADGRPVVTLGELTDERVAEEIARRYDPAAGPLSRFTLLTGPDGTHLLLVTAHHLVFDGMSKDVLARDLAAAYAAARTGTPADLAPLGDGYPGHAAVERERVDAELPAARSHWARHWSGPGDVVLPGLRRVPTAAEPGATVAVDLPGELVEGIDRTARSLGVTRFELLLAVVHALLARYGNQGAPVGVGLSTRTPTQADQIGLFVNELPVAVAPASGDFAGYARAVRDRVRDLYRFRSVPLAHTVSGLRPAPALTPVSVGYRRRGTEPTFDGVSSSVEWTLFGGSARNALHVQIVAAPTGLAVGLQYSPAAIDAASVARIGGHLRTMLAAAVADPGQPVAGLPLLPADELDLVLRAWNDTGRPYPHDVTVPALIAERVRVDPAAVAVVDGDRTLSYAQLDAASARLAGLLRDRGVGPGTLVAVALDRSWQSVVTLLAVLRRRAAYLPVDPGHPVARQELILADAAPTLVVTSSGTAAGLAPGRPLLVLDEVTDLDTPDAPDAAPTEEPTADDLAYVLYTSGSTGRPKGVAVRHGALANLLLAVRDTLGSRPEHRWLHLTSLSFDISGVEIFLPLVTGGRVVVASAVSALDGAGVLRLVRDTGVTHVQATPSGWRVLLEAGLGRTAGGVTPEPPEPLVAVTGGEALPVPLARELRARVSRLVNGYGPTEATIYATMAEIPADPDEVTIGRPLPNTRAYLLDDDLRPVPVGLPGELCLAGAGLAAGYLNRDDLTAERFVTVPADAVGPGAASAEGAGIDGGARSDEGAERIYRTGDRCRWLPDGRIAYLGRADDQVKIRGHRVELGEITARLLEHPAVAETTVVRHDPADGDEARLVAYLVLRPGVGVPEPADLRGHLALTLPTVMLPADWIVLDRLPVNPNGKVDRSALPPPATRTAPGTAEPATHADPLIEQLRGIWQEVLGIPDIGPHEDLFDLGGHSLTITRISGRIEQRLGVEVPLDAFFDTPTIAEIAEIIRQSGKEF
;
A
#
# COMPACT_ATOMS: atom_id res chain seq x y z
N MET A 1 -48.34 -17.27 -29.27
CA MET A 1 -47.47 -17.07 -28.10
C MET A 1 -48.18 -16.10 -27.17
N GLY A 2 -48.39 -16.46 -25.91
CA GLY A 2 -49.01 -15.57 -24.91
C GLY A 2 -47.95 -14.76 -24.15
N THR A 3 -48.39 -13.70 -23.46
CA THR A 3 -47.53 -12.91 -22.55
C THR A 3 -47.11 -13.76 -21.35
N ALA A 4 -45.82 -13.75 -21.00
CA ALA A 4 -45.28 -14.41 -19.81
C ALA A 4 -44.51 -13.41 -18.94
N GLU A 5 -44.47 -13.64 -17.63
CA GLU A 5 -43.57 -12.89 -16.75
C GLU A 5 -42.11 -13.29 -17.00
N ALA A 6 -41.20 -12.32 -16.90
CA ALA A 6 -39.78 -12.60 -17.07
C ALA A 6 -39.22 -13.38 -15.85
N THR A 7 -38.20 -14.20 -16.09
CA THR A 7 -37.50 -14.91 -15.01
C THR A 7 -36.74 -13.93 -14.12
N TYR A 8 -36.42 -14.32 -12.89
CA TYR A 8 -35.64 -13.45 -11.99
C TYR A 8 -34.25 -13.09 -12.55
N ALA A 9 -33.62 -13.98 -13.34
CA ALA A 9 -32.39 -13.65 -14.07
C ALA A 9 -32.64 -12.54 -15.10
N GLN A 10 -33.75 -12.62 -15.85
CA GLN A 10 -34.14 -11.56 -16.79
C GLN A 10 -34.49 -10.24 -16.09
N HIS A 11 -35.08 -10.27 -14.88
CA HIS A 11 -35.29 -9.06 -14.08
C HIS A 11 -33.97 -8.32 -13.83
N ALA A 12 -32.94 -9.02 -13.34
CA ALA A 12 -31.64 -8.41 -13.04
C ALA A 12 -31.00 -7.75 -14.27
N VAL A 13 -31.04 -8.43 -15.42
CA VAL A 13 -30.54 -7.90 -16.70
C VAL A 13 -31.36 -6.67 -17.13
N TRP A 14 -32.69 -6.76 -17.08
CA TRP A 14 -33.60 -5.69 -17.50
C TRP A 14 -33.45 -4.43 -16.63
N PHE A 15 -33.35 -4.56 -15.31
CA PHE A 15 -33.12 -3.41 -14.41
C PHE A 15 -31.80 -2.70 -14.71
N THR A 16 -30.74 -3.45 -15.02
CA THR A 16 -29.45 -2.86 -15.41
C THR A 16 -29.56 -2.07 -16.72
N GLU A 17 -30.36 -2.55 -17.67
CA GLU A 17 -30.64 -1.83 -18.92
C GLU A 17 -31.48 -0.57 -18.69
N GLN A 18 -32.55 -0.64 -17.88
CA GLN A 18 -33.38 0.52 -17.57
C GLN A 18 -32.61 1.62 -16.82
N ALA A 19 -31.62 1.24 -16.02
CA ALA A 19 -30.73 2.18 -15.34
C ALA A 19 -29.74 2.89 -16.29
N GLY A 20 -29.64 2.48 -17.58
CA GLY A 20 -28.80 3.13 -18.58
C GLY A 20 -27.30 2.85 -18.44
N VAL A 21 -26.90 1.92 -17.55
CA VAL A 21 -25.49 1.63 -17.21
C VAL A 21 -24.93 0.40 -17.93
N ALA A 22 -25.75 -0.32 -18.71
CA ALA A 22 -25.36 -1.57 -19.35
C ALA A 22 -24.64 -1.39 -20.72
N GLY A 23 -24.94 -0.32 -21.46
CA GLY A 23 -24.30 -0.05 -22.75
C GLY A 23 -24.53 -1.15 -23.78
N THR A 24 -23.46 -1.84 -24.20
CA THR A 24 -23.52 -3.03 -25.10
C THR A 24 -23.18 -4.33 -24.37
N ALA A 25 -23.06 -4.30 -23.04
CA ALA A 25 -22.50 -5.40 -22.28
C ALA A 25 -23.37 -6.66 -22.22
N TYR A 26 -24.66 -6.55 -22.52
CA TYR A 26 -25.58 -7.69 -22.65
C TYR A 26 -25.79 -8.10 -24.12
N HIS A 27 -25.01 -7.57 -25.07
CA HIS A 27 -25.08 -8.05 -26.43
C HIS A 27 -24.22 -9.30 -26.60
N MET A 28 -24.79 -10.30 -27.26
CA MET A 28 -24.12 -11.54 -27.61
C MET A 28 -24.08 -11.67 -29.13
N ALA A 29 -22.93 -12.09 -29.66
CA ALA A 29 -22.76 -12.38 -31.08
C ALA A 29 -22.34 -13.84 -31.31
N LEU A 30 -22.71 -14.36 -32.48
CA LEU A 30 -22.28 -15.63 -33.07
C LEU A 30 -21.94 -15.36 -34.54
N GLY A 31 -20.74 -15.76 -34.98
CA GLY A 31 -20.35 -15.71 -36.38
C GLY A 31 -20.28 -17.11 -36.98
N ILE A 32 -20.88 -17.32 -38.15
CA ILE A 32 -20.71 -18.56 -38.92
C ILE A 32 -20.17 -18.17 -40.28
N ARG A 33 -18.94 -18.59 -40.59
CA ARG A 33 -18.32 -18.39 -41.90
C ARG A 33 -18.71 -19.49 -42.84
N PHE A 34 -18.97 -19.13 -44.10
CA PHE A 34 -19.24 -20.06 -45.18
C PHE A 34 -18.38 -19.74 -46.41
N GLY A 35 -18.04 -20.79 -47.16
CA GLY A 35 -17.43 -20.67 -48.49
C GLY A 35 -18.39 -20.08 -49.54
N ALA A 36 -17.86 -19.86 -50.75
CA ALA A 36 -18.60 -19.25 -51.86
C ALA A 36 -19.77 -20.10 -52.39
N GLU A 37 -19.79 -21.38 -52.07
CA GLU A 37 -20.80 -22.36 -52.44
C GLU A 37 -22.09 -22.31 -51.60
N LEU A 38 -22.24 -21.31 -50.74
CA LEU A 38 -23.42 -21.12 -49.91
C LEU A 38 -24.70 -20.94 -50.74
N ASP A 39 -25.71 -21.77 -50.48
CA ASP A 39 -27.08 -21.57 -50.96
C ASP A 39 -27.78 -20.50 -50.11
N ARG A 40 -27.68 -19.24 -50.53
CA ARG A 40 -28.22 -18.10 -49.76
C ARG A 40 -29.75 -18.21 -49.54
N PRO A 41 -30.57 -18.55 -50.55
CA PRO A 41 -32.00 -18.81 -50.33
C PRO A 41 -32.26 -19.86 -49.25
N ALA A 42 -31.56 -21.01 -49.30
CA ALA A 42 -31.72 -22.05 -48.29
C ALA A 42 -31.33 -21.57 -46.89
N LEU A 43 -30.28 -20.73 -46.76
CA LEU A 43 -29.89 -20.15 -45.47
C LEU A 43 -30.94 -19.18 -44.91
N VAL A 44 -31.54 -18.34 -45.78
CA VAL A 44 -32.61 -17.42 -45.36
C VAL A 44 -33.83 -18.20 -44.87
N GLU A 45 -34.19 -19.29 -45.57
CA GLU A 45 -35.29 -20.17 -45.15
C GLU A 45 -34.96 -20.94 -43.86
N ALA A 46 -33.71 -21.37 -43.68
CA ALA A 46 -33.24 -21.96 -42.43
C ALA A 46 -33.38 -20.99 -41.24
N CYS A 47 -32.97 -19.72 -41.41
CA CYS A 47 -33.12 -18.69 -40.39
C CYS A 47 -34.60 -18.47 -40.03
N ALA A 48 -35.50 -18.45 -41.02
CA ALA A 48 -36.93 -18.32 -40.81
C ALA A 48 -37.51 -19.53 -40.04
N THR A 49 -37.08 -20.75 -40.39
CA THR A 49 -37.49 -22.00 -39.74
C THR A 49 -37.06 -22.03 -38.27
N VAL A 50 -35.81 -21.69 -37.98
CA VAL A 50 -35.27 -21.63 -36.62
C VAL A 50 -35.94 -20.53 -35.80
N THR A 51 -36.18 -19.36 -36.39
CA THR A 51 -36.94 -18.27 -35.74
C THR A 51 -38.37 -18.70 -35.39
N ALA A 52 -39.03 -19.47 -36.26
CA ALA A 52 -40.37 -20.01 -35.98
C ALA A 52 -40.36 -21.08 -34.88
N ARG A 53 -39.32 -21.91 -34.83
CA ARG A 53 -39.10 -22.93 -33.78
C ARG A 53 -38.83 -22.30 -32.41
N HIS A 54 -38.18 -21.14 -32.36
CA HIS A 54 -37.75 -20.46 -31.13
C HIS A 54 -38.42 -19.09 -30.96
N PRO A 55 -39.68 -19.03 -30.47
CA PRO A 55 -40.42 -17.78 -30.34
C PRO A 55 -39.75 -16.70 -29.46
N VAL A 56 -38.81 -17.10 -28.58
CA VAL A 56 -38.04 -16.16 -27.75
C VAL A 56 -37.21 -15.18 -28.59
N LEU A 57 -36.77 -15.58 -29.80
CA LEU A 57 -35.99 -14.73 -30.69
C LEU A 57 -36.81 -13.55 -31.24
N THR A 58 -38.14 -13.70 -31.27
CA THR A 58 -39.11 -12.66 -31.68
C THR A 58 -39.73 -11.94 -30.49
N THR A 59 -39.10 -11.96 -29.32
CA THR A 59 -39.66 -11.38 -28.09
C THR A 59 -39.15 -9.96 -27.85
N ARG A 60 -40.02 -9.12 -27.28
CA ARG A 60 -39.71 -7.84 -26.62
C ARG A 60 -40.02 -7.94 -25.13
N VAL A 61 -39.40 -7.08 -24.33
CA VAL A 61 -39.59 -7.03 -22.88
C VAL A 61 -40.19 -5.67 -22.51
N VAL A 62 -41.39 -5.69 -21.93
CA VAL A 62 -42.10 -4.49 -21.51
C VAL A 62 -42.43 -4.59 -20.02
N ALA A 63 -42.45 -3.45 -19.32
CA ALA A 63 -42.96 -3.41 -17.95
C ALA A 63 -44.49 -3.40 -17.95
N ASP A 64 -45.11 -4.10 -17.01
CA ASP A 64 -46.53 -3.92 -16.69
C ASP A 64 -46.75 -2.68 -15.80
N HIS A 65 -48.00 -2.49 -15.34
CA HIS A 65 -48.39 -1.30 -14.56
C HIS A 65 -47.65 -1.18 -13.22
N ASP A 66 -47.16 -2.30 -12.68
CA ASP A 66 -46.43 -2.37 -11.41
C ASP A 66 -44.90 -2.33 -11.63
N GLY A 67 -44.45 -2.11 -12.87
CA GLY A 67 -43.03 -2.08 -13.22
C GLY A 67 -42.39 -3.46 -13.40
N THR A 68 -43.18 -4.54 -13.48
CA THR A 68 -42.67 -5.91 -13.62
C THR A 68 -42.41 -6.23 -15.10
N PRO A 69 -41.20 -6.68 -15.48
CA PRO A 69 -40.89 -7.01 -16.86
C PRO A 69 -41.61 -8.28 -17.33
N ARG A 70 -42.22 -8.21 -18.52
CA ARG A 70 -42.93 -9.30 -19.19
C ARG A 70 -42.38 -9.54 -20.59
N LEU A 71 -42.29 -10.82 -20.94
CA LEU A 71 -41.95 -11.31 -22.27
C LEU A 71 -43.21 -11.27 -23.14
N VAL A 72 -43.17 -10.46 -24.20
CA VAL A 72 -44.28 -10.26 -25.13
C VAL A 72 -43.79 -10.51 -26.55
N PRO A 73 -44.59 -11.12 -27.44
CA PRO A 73 -44.26 -11.18 -28.86
C PRO A 73 -44.01 -9.77 -29.42
N ALA A 74 -42.92 -9.57 -30.16
CA ALA A 74 -42.66 -8.35 -30.90
C ALA A 74 -43.40 -8.39 -32.25
N ASP A 75 -43.73 -7.23 -32.79
CA ASP A 75 -44.31 -7.12 -34.13
C ASP A 75 -43.20 -7.33 -35.18
N GLY A 76 -43.31 -8.41 -35.96
CA GLY A 76 -42.35 -8.78 -37.01
C GLY A 76 -41.44 -9.96 -36.65
N ARG A 77 -40.76 -10.52 -37.67
CA ARG A 77 -39.76 -11.59 -37.51
C ARG A 77 -38.37 -11.02 -37.85
N PRO A 78 -37.29 -11.44 -37.16
CA PRO A 78 -35.93 -11.18 -37.62
C PRO A 78 -35.78 -11.55 -39.10
N VAL A 79 -35.58 -10.54 -39.94
CA VAL A 79 -35.27 -10.71 -41.37
C VAL A 79 -33.76 -10.78 -41.52
N VAL A 80 -33.28 -11.70 -42.35
CA VAL A 80 -31.86 -11.76 -42.69
C VAL A 80 -31.51 -10.51 -43.50
N THR A 81 -30.72 -9.62 -42.90
CA THR A 81 -30.22 -8.41 -43.56
C THR A 81 -28.99 -8.76 -44.38
N LEU A 82 -28.90 -8.25 -45.61
CA LEU A 82 -27.76 -8.48 -46.49
C LEU A 82 -26.79 -7.29 -46.44
N GLY A 83 -25.49 -7.55 -46.49
CA GLY A 83 -24.46 -6.50 -46.54
C GLY A 83 -23.12 -7.00 -47.07
N GLU A 84 -22.17 -6.07 -47.20
CA GLU A 84 -20.78 -6.37 -47.55
C GLU A 84 -19.98 -6.76 -46.30
N LEU A 85 -19.09 -7.75 -46.45
CA LEU A 85 -18.21 -8.20 -45.36
C LEU A 85 -16.99 -7.28 -45.27
N THR A 86 -17.05 -6.36 -44.30
CA THR A 86 -15.91 -5.56 -43.83
C THR A 86 -15.82 -5.63 -42.30
N ASP A 87 -14.63 -5.40 -41.75
CA ASP A 87 -14.42 -5.41 -40.30
C ASP A 87 -15.23 -4.30 -39.62
N GLU A 88 -15.33 -3.11 -40.25
CA GLU A 88 -16.17 -2.01 -39.77
C GLU A 88 -17.63 -2.42 -39.69
N ARG A 89 -18.14 -3.10 -40.74
CA ARG A 89 -19.54 -3.52 -40.79
C ARG A 89 -19.88 -4.56 -39.73
N VAL A 90 -18.96 -5.50 -39.48
CA VAL A 90 -19.07 -6.46 -38.39
C VAL A 90 -19.14 -5.73 -37.04
N ALA A 91 -18.20 -4.82 -36.80
CA ALA A 91 -18.15 -4.04 -35.56
C ALA A 91 -19.41 -3.19 -35.34
N GLU A 92 -19.93 -2.54 -36.38
CA GLU A 92 -21.18 -1.77 -36.34
C GLU A 92 -22.38 -2.62 -35.89
N GLU A 93 -22.56 -3.80 -36.50
CA GLU A 93 -23.70 -4.68 -36.18
C GLU A 93 -23.63 -5.23 -34.75
N ILE A 94 -22.42 -5.45 -34.21
CA ILE A 94 -22.19 -5.87 -32.83
C ILE A 94 -22.46 -4.72 -31.84
N ALA A 95 -22.03 -3.51 -32.19
CA ALA A 95 -22.22 -2.32 -31.37
C ALA A 95 -23.67 -1.80 -31.40
N ARG A 96 -24.48 -2.24 -32.37
CA ARG A 96 -25.85 -1.78 -32.58
C ARG A 96 -26.77 -2.13 -31.40
N ARG A 97 -27.20 -1.11 -30.66
CA ARG A 97 -28.07 -1.23 -29.48
C ARG A 97 -29.42 -1.86 -29.75
N TYR A 98 -29.94 -2.58 -28.76
CA TYR A 98 -31.30 -3.07 -28.70
C TYR A 98 -32.16 -2.13 -27.86
N ASP A 99 -33.42 -1.96 -28.26
CA ASP A 99 -34.46 -1.40 -27.40
C ASP A 99 -35.32 -2.58 -26.89
N PRO A 100 -35.23 -2.93 -25.59
CA PRO A 100 -36.03 -3.99 -24.97
C PRO A 100 -37.53 -3.87 -25.25
N ALA A 101 -38.08 -2.65 -25.27
CA ALA A 101 -39.52 -2.41 -25.38
C ALA A 101 -40.04 -2.45 -26.83
N ALA A 102 -39.17 -2.22 -27.82
CA ALA A 102 -39.50 -2.34 -29.23
C ALA A 102 -39.34 -3.79 -29.73
N GLY A 103 -38.20 -4.42 -29.43
CA GLY A 103 -37.80 -5.72 -30.01
C GLY A 103 -37.77 -5.73 -31.55
N PRO A 104 -37.59 -6.91 -32.18
CA PRO A 104 -37.14 -8.16 -31.57
C PRO A 104 -35.71 -8.03 -31.02
N LEU A 105 -35.39 -8.82 -30.00
CA LEU A 105 -34.07 -8.80 -29.33
C LEU A 105 -33.03 -9.73 -29.96
N SER A 106 -33.18 -10.00 -31.25
CA SER A 106 -32.20 -10.74 -32.07
C SER A 106 -32.19 -10.22 -33.51
N ARG A 107 -31.05 -10.37 -34.19
CA ARG A 107 -30.82 -9.96 -35.58
C ARG A 107 -29.97 -11.00 -36.31
N PHE A 108 -30.25 -11.20 -37.59
CA PHE A 108 -29.48 -12.05 -38.49
C PHE A 108 -28.96 -11.18 -39.63
N THR A 109 -27.65 -11.13 -39.83
CA THR A 109 -27.01 -10.36 -40.89
C THR A 109 -26.08 -11.25 -41.68
N LEU A 110 -26.36 -11.43 -42.98
CA LEU A 110 -25.49 -12.15 -43.90
C LEU A 110 -24.59 -11.15 -44.64
N LEU A 111 -23.31 -11.17 -44.30
CA LEU A 111 -22.28 -10.35 -44.93
C LEU A 111 -21.56 -11.16 -46.01
N THR A 112 -21.27 -10.53 -47.15
CA THR A 112 -20.61 -11.18 -48.30
C THR A 112 -19.29 -10.49 -48.63
N GLY A 113 -18.21 -11.25 -48.68
CA GLY A 113 -16.88 -10.78 -49.06
C GLY A 113 -16.68 -10.69 -50.58
N PRO A 114 -15.65 -9.95 -51.03
CA PRO A 114 -15.35 -9.78 -52.46
C PRO A 114 -14.88 -11.07 -53.14
N ASP A 115 -14.36 -12.03 -52.37
CA ASP A 115 -13.97 -13.38 -52.80
C ASP A 115 -15.15 -14.37 -52.85
N GLY A 116 -16.37 -13.90 -52.58
CA GLY A 116 -17.58 -14.70 -52.53
C GLY A 116 -17.78 -15.43 -51.21
N THR A 117 -16.88 -15.29 -50.23
CA THR A 117 -17.08 -15.86 -48.88
C THR A 117 -18.19 -15.13 -48.12
N HIS A 118 -18.69 -15.78 -47.08
CA HIS A 118 -19.87 -15.34 -46.35
C HIS A 118 -19.67 -15.38 -44.84
N LEU A 119 -20.27 -14.43 -44.13
CA LEU A 119 -20.38 -14.44 -42.67
C LEU A 119 -21.85 -14.22 -42.29
N LEU A 120 -22.49 -15.23 -41.71
CA LEU A 120 -23.74 -15.04 -40.99
C LEU A 120 -23.41 -14.57 -39.57
N LEU A 121 -23.67 -13.30 -39.30
CA LEU A 121 -23.58 -12.72 -37.97
C LEU A 121 -24.97 -12.74 -37.32
N VAL A 122 -25.10 -13.48 -36.22
CA VAL A 122 -26.30 -13.45 -35.37
C VAL A 122 -25.98 -12.68 -34.10
N THR A 123 -26.68 -11.57 -33.88
CA THR A 123 -26.59 -10.81 -32.63
C THR A 123 -27.89 -10.94 -31.86
N ALA A 124 -27.80 -11.00 -30.53
CA ALA A 124 -28.96 -11.08 -29.66
C ALA A 124 -28.69 -10.43 -28.30
N HIS A 125 -29.74 -9.95 -27.65
CA HIS A 125 -29.65 -9.47 -26.28
C HIS A 125 -29.65 -10.66 -25.29
N HIS A 126 -28.88 -10.56 -24.21
CA HIS A 126 -28.78 -11.59 -23.17
C HIS A 126 -30.12 -11.87 -22.46
N LEU A 127 -31.14 -11.02 -22.66
CA LEU A 127 -32.51 -11.24 -22.19
C LEU A 127 -33.18 -12.43 -22.87
N VAL A 128 -32.81 -12.77 -24.10
CA VAL A 128 -33.44 -13.83 -24.91
C VAL A 128 -32.45 -14.90 -25.35
N PHE A 129 -31.20 -14.80 -24.90
CA PHE A 129 -30.09 -15.59 -25.42
C PHE A 129 -29.01 -15.78 -24.36
N ASP A 130 -28.35 -16.93 -24.33
CA ASP A 130 -27.24 -17.24 -23.42
C ASP A 130 -26.09 -17.98 -24.11
N GLY A 131 -25.08 -18.38 -23.34
CA GLY A 131 -23.88 -19.04 -23.88
C GLY A 131 -24.19 -20.35 -24.62
N MET A 132 -25.10 -21.19 -24.10
CA MET A 132 -25.49 -22.45 -24.74
C MET A 132 -26.52 -22.27 -25.86
N SER A 133 -27.28 -21.18 -25.85
CA SER A 133 -28.19 -20.83 -26.95
C SER A 133 -27.45 -20.71 -28.28
N LYS A 134 -26.16 -20.34 -28.26
CA LYS A 134 -25.30 -20.31 -29.46
C LYS A 134 -25.16 -21.70 -30.10
N ASP A 135 -24.92 -22.73 -29.29
CA ASP A 135 -24.74 -24.11 -29.77
C ASP A 135 -26.06 -24.66 -30.33
N VAL A 136 -27.17 -24.43 -29.62
CA VAL A 136 -28.53 -24.80 -30.06
C VAL A 136 -28.87 -24.13 -31.37
N LEU A 137 -28.63 -22.81 -31.47
CA LEU A 137 -28.92 -22.03 -32.67
C LEU A 137 -28.12 -22.56 -33.88
N ALA A 138 -26.81 -22.76 -33.74
CA ALA A 138 -25.96 -23.20 -34.83
C ALA A 138 -26.35 -24.60 -35.32
N ARG A 139 -26.66 -25.52 -34.40
CA ARG A 139 -27.15 -26.87 -34.73
C ARG A 139 -28.49 -26.84 -35.45
N ASP A 140 -29.46 -26.09 -34.92
CA ASP A 140 -30.79 -26.01 -35.51
C ASP A 140 -30.74 -25.33 -36.89
N LEU A 141 -29.85 -24.33 -37.09
CA LEU A 141 -29.59 -23.71 -38.39
C LEU A 141 -29.01 -24.70 -39.40
N ALA A 142 -28.06 -25.54 -39.00
CA ALA A 142 -27.47 -26.55 -39.89
C ALA A 142 -28.51 -27.58 -40.34
N ALA A 143 -29.34 -28.09 -39.42
CA ALA A 143 -30.41 -29.02 -39.74
C ALA A 143 -31.47 -28.39 -40.65
N ALA A 144 -31.88 -27.14 -40.37
CA ALA A 144 -32.85 -26.42 -41.20
C ALA A 144 -32.28 -26.09 -42.59
N TYR A 145 -30.99 -25.78 -42.69
CA TYR A 145 -30.32 -25.52 -43.96
C TYR A 145 -30.26 -26.77 -44.86
N ALA A 146 -29.88 -27.93 -44.30
CA ALA A 146 -29.87 -29.20 -45.03
C ALA A 146 -31.27 -29.56 -45.59
N ALA A 147 -32.31 -29.33 -44.78
CA ALA A 147 -33.70 -29.55 -45.17
C ALA A 147 -34.15 -28.60 -46.29
N ALA A 148 -33.87 -27.30 -46.15
CA ALA A 148 -34.20 -26.29 -47.16
C ALA A 148 -33.51 -26.57 -48.51
N ARG A 149 -32.24 -26.99 -48.49
CA ARG A 149 -31.49 -27.36 -49.70
C ARG A 149 -32.10 -28.53 -50.48
N THR A 150 -32.73 -29.46 -49.78
CA THR A 150 -33.31 -30.68 -50.35
C THR A 150 -34.82 -30.57 -50.57
N GLY A 151 -35.43 -29.44 -50.19
CA GLY A 151 -36.88 -29.25 -50.24
C GLY A 151 -37.64 -30.19 -49.29
N THR A 152 -37.00 -30.65 -48.21
CA THR A 152 -37.61 -31.54 -47.21
C THR A 152 -37.94 -30.78 -45.92
N PRO A 153 -38.89 -31.24 -45.08
CA PRO A 153 -39.12 -30.65 -43.77
C PRO A 153 -37.92 -30.90 -42.84
N ALA A 154 -37.53 -29.88 -42.05
CA ALA A 154 -36.46 -30.03 -41.08
C ALA A 154 -36.87 -30.98 -39.94
N ASP A 155 -36.00 -31.94 -39.60
CA ASP A 155 -36.18 -32.87 -38.48
C ASP A 155 -35.87 -32.16 -37.14
N LEU A 156 -36.78 -31.30 -36.73
CA LEU A 156 -36.64 -30.46 -35.54
C LEU A 156 -37.86 -30.68 -34.63
N ALA A 157 -37.69 -31.47 -33.56
CA ALA A 157 -38.78 -31.86 -32.64
C ALA A 157 -39.43 -30.66 -31.92
N PRO A 158 -40.76 -30.49 -31.89
CA PRO A 158 -41.42 -29.33 -31.28
C PRO A 158 -41.02 -29.08 -29.82
N LEU A 159 -40.90 -27.80 -29.42
CA LEU A 159 -40.43 -27.39 -28.07
C LEU A 159 -41.54 -27.18 -27.02
N GLY A 160 -42.78 -27.62 -27.31
CA GLY A 160 -43.95 -27.35 -26.46
C GLY A 160 -44.21 -25.85 -26.33
N ASP A 161 -44.34 -25.35 -25.10
CA ASP A 161 -44.55 -23.92 -24.79
C ASP A 161 -43.29 -23.04 -24.92
N GLY A 162 -42.15 -23.65 -25.26
CA GLY A 162 -40.87 -22.95 -25.44
C GLY A 162 -40.40 -22.20 -24.18
N TYR A 163 -39.57 -21.17 -24.38
CA TYR A 163 -39.00 -20.39 -23.27
C TYR A 163 -40.04 -19.64 -22.40
N PRO A 164 -41.11 -19.03 -22.93
CA PRO A 164 -42.10 -18.36 -22.08
C PRO A 164 -42.83 -19.32 -21.14
N GLY A 165 -43.14 -20.54 -21.60
CA GLY A 165 -43.69 -21.59 -20.74
C GLY A 165 -42.71 -21.96 -19.62
N HIS A 166 -41.42 -22.06 -19.95
CA HIS A 166 -40.38 -22.24 -18.93
C HIS A 166 -40.34 -21.07 -17.94
N ALA A 167 -40.40 -19.81 -18.39
CA ALA A 167 -40.29 -18.65 -17.52
C ALA A 167 -41.38 -18.64 -16.44
N ALA A 168 -42.62 -19.00 -16.80
CA ALA A 168 -43.73 -19.12 -15.86
C ALA A 168 -43.49 -20.23 -14.82
N VAL A 169 -43.09 -21.43 -15.27
CA VAL A 169 -42.82 -22.58 -14.38
C VAL A 169 -41.62 -22.32 -13.46
N GLU A 170 -40.57 -21.69 -13.99
CA GLU A 170 -39.40 -21.33 -13.18
C GLU A 170 -39.77 -20.31 -12.11
N ARG A 171 -40.61 -19.33 -12.43
CA ARG A 171 -41.02 -18.32 -11.47
C ARG A 171 -41.73 -18.93 -10.26
N GLU A 172 -42.72 -19.79 -10.51
CA GLU A 172 -43.44 -20.51 -9.44
C GLU A 172 -42.49 -21.34 -8.57
N ARG A 173 -41.54 -22.05 -9.19
CA ARG A 173 -40.51 -22.83 -8.47
C ARG A 173 -39.64 -21.93 -7.60
N VAL A 174 -39.12 -20.84 -8.15
CA VAL A 174 -38.21 -19.94 -7.42
C VAL A 174 -38.93 -19.25 -6.26
N ASP A 175 -40.19 -18.84 -6.45
CA ASP A 175 -41.01 -18.25 -5.39
C ASP A 175 -41.17 -19.21 -4.19
N ALA A 176 -41.33 -20.51 -4.47
CA ALA A 176 -41.39 -21.54 -3.43
C ALA A 176 -40.04 -21.79 -2.72
N GLU A 177 -38.92 -21.69 -3.44
CA GLU A 177 -37.56 -21.91 -2.90
C GLU A 177 -36.99 -20.69 -2.16
N LEU A 178 -37.46 -19.48 -2.49
CA LEU A 178 -36.89 -18.21 -2.05
C LEU A 178 -36.81 -18.06 -0.52
N PRO A 179 -37.82 -18.43 0.30
CA PRO A 179 -37.73 -18.33 1.76
C PRO A 179 -36.60 -19.17 2.37
N ALA A 180 -36.41 -20.39 1.85
CA ALA A 180 -35.35 -21.28 2.29
C ALA A 180 -33.96 -20.75 1.88
N ALA A 181 -33.85 -20.24 0.66
CA ALA A 181 -32.63 -19.60 0.17
C ALA A 181 -32.27 -18.37 1.02
N ARG A 182 -33.22 -17.45 1.27
CA ARG A 182 -33.01 -16.28 2.15
C ARG A 182 -32.54 -16.68 3.54
N SER A 183 -33.17 -17.70 4.14
CA SER A 183 -32.77 -18.21 5.45
C SER A 183 -31.35 -18.80 5.44
N HIS A 184 -30.94 -19.47 4.37
CA HIS A 184 -29.59 -20.00 4.21
C HIS A 184 -28.57 -18.85 4.12
N TRP A 185 -28.78 -17.90 3.21
CA TRP A 185 -27.84 -16.81 2.98
C TRP A 185 -27.76 -15.86 4.17
N ALA A 186 -28.87 -15.58 4.86
CA ALA A 186 -28.84 -14.79 6.10
C ALA A 186 -27.92 -15.38 7.18
N ARG A 187 -27.70 -16.71 7.18
CA ARG A 187 -26.79 -17.38 8.14
C ARG A 187 -25.36 -17.49 7.64
N HIS A 188 -25.11 -17.49 6.33
CA HIS A 188 -23.84 -17.94 5.74
C HIS A 188 -23.21 -16.90 4.80
N TRP A 189 -23.89 -15.78 4.55
CA TRP A 189 -23.40 -14.69 3.72
C TRP A 189 -22.71 -13.63 4.60
N SER A 190 -21.42 -13.40 4.35
CA SER A 190 -20.64 -12.33 4.97
C SER A 190 -20.41 -11.13 4.04
N GLY A 191 -21.03 -11.12 2.85
CA GLY A 191 -20.70 -10.18 1.79
C GLY A 191 -19.60 -10.70 0.85
N PRO A 192 -19.34 -9.99 -0.26
CA PRO A 192 -18.28 -10.32 -1.20
C PRO A 192 -16.88 -10.06 -0.62
N GLY A 193 -16.77 -9.23 0.42
CA GLY A 193 -15.52 -8.71 0.94
C GLY A 193 -14.80 -7.79 -0.06
N ASP A 194 -13.72 -7.17 0.40
CA ASP A 194 -12.71 -6.63 -0.51
C ASP A 194 -11.91 -7.78 -1.10
N VAL A 195 -11.62 -7.72 -2.40
CA VAL A 195 -10.77 -8.72 -3.07
C VAL A 195 -9.38 -8.16 -3.35
N VAL A 196 -8.37 -8.95 -3.05
CA VAL A 196 -6.97 -8.66 -3.33
C VAL A 196 -6.50 -9.58 -4.46
N LEU A 197 -6.09 -9.00 -5.58
CA LEU A 197 -5.44 -9.71 -6.69
C LEU A 197 -4.17 -8.92 -7.08
N PRO A 198 -3.11 -9.60 -7.59
CA PRO A 198 -1.95 -8.92 -8.15
C PRO A 198 -2.36 -7.83 -9.15
N GLY A 199 -1.92 -6.59 -8.94
CA GLY A 199 -2.15 -5.48 -9.87
C GLY A 199 -3.59 -4.97 -9.98
N LEU A 200 -4.51 -5.42 -9.12
CA LEU A 200 -5.89 -4.92 -9.10
C LEU A 200 -5.93 -3.49 -8.56
N ARG A 201 -6.48 -2.58 -9.37
CA ARG A 201 -6.67 -1.17 -9.03
C ARG A 201 -8.04 -0.90 -8.42
N ARG A 202 -9.07 -1.54 -8.98
CA ARG A 202 -10.46 -1.43 -8.54
C ARG A 202 -11.27 -2.63 -9.00
N VAL A 203 -12.35 -2.94 -8.28
CA VAL A 203 -13.36 -3.88 -8.77
C VAL A 203 -14.30 -3.14 -9.74
N PRO A 204 -14.60 -3.69 -10.93
CA PRO A 204 -15.62 -3.12 -11.80
C PRO A 204 -16.98 -3.05 -11.11
N THR A 205 -17.66 -1.91 -11.22
CA THR A 205 -19.01 -1.69 -10.67
C THR A 205 -20.11 -1.81 -11.72
N ALA A 206 -19.71 -1.80 -12.98
CA ALA A 206 -20.55 -1.99 -14.15
C ALA A 206 -19.76 -2.78 -15.19
N ALA A 207 -20.44 -3.03 -16.30
CA ALA A 207 -19.92 -3.86 -17.35
C ALA A 207 -19.01 -3.03 -18.28
N GLU A 208 -17.75 -3.45 -18.44
CA GLU A 208 -16.70 -2.70 -19.15
C GLU A 208 -16.12 -3.52 -20.31
N PRO A 209 -15.40 -2.92 -21.28
CA PRO A 209 -14.64 -3.68 -22.27
C PRO A 209 -13.66 -4.64 -21.58
N GLY A 210 -13.75 -5.94 -21.89
CA GLY A 210 -12.89 -6.95 -21.32
C GLY A 210 -11.87 -7.50 -22.32
N ALA A 211 -10.77 -8.02 -21.78
CA ALA A 211 -9.74 -8.77 -22.47
C ALA A 211 -9.59 -10.15 -21.84
N THR A 212 -8.91 -11.09 -22.51
CA THR A 212 -8.68 -12.45 -22.01
C THR A 212 -7.22 -12.84 -22.17
N VAL A 213 -6.62 -13.37 -21.10
CA VAL A 213 -5.30 -14.02 -21.13
C VAL A 213 -5.48 -15.53 -21.06
N ALA A 214 -4.93 -16.26 -22.02
CA ALA A 214 -4.95 -17.73 -22.00
C ALA A 214 -3.99 -18.28 -20.94
N VAL A 215 -4.39 -19.36 -20.28
CA VAL A 215 -3.53 -20.13 -19.36
C VAL A 215 -3.18 -21.44 -20.05
N ASP A 216 -1.89 -21.62 -20.35
CA ASP A 216 -1.39 -22.82 -20.98
C ASP A 216 -1.34 -23.99 -19.99
N LEU A 217 -2.03 -25.07 -20.32
CA LEU A 217 -2.08 -26.30 -19.52
C LEU A 217 -1.53 -27.45 -20.38
N PRO A 218 -0.32 -27.95 -20.08
CA PRO A 218 0.25 -29.09 -20.79
C PRO A 218 -0.65 -30.33 -20.72
N GLY A 219 -0.63 -31.17 -21.76
CA GLY A 219 -1.47 -32.37 -21.83
C GLY A 219 -1.31 -33.29 -20.61
N GLU A 220 -0.09 -33.48 -20.13
CA GLU A 220 0.21 -34.27 -18.92
C GLU A 220 -0.49 -33.73 -17.66
N LEU A 221 -0.59 -32.39 -17.54
CA LEU A 221 -1.30 -31.74 -16.44
C LEU A 221 -2.80 -32.00 -16.55
N VAL A 222 -3.38 -31.92 -17.76
CA VAL A 222 -4.80 -32.24 -17.99
C VAL A 222 -5.10 -33.70 -17.66
N GLU A 223 -4.23 -34.63 -18.01
CA GLU A 223 -4.35 -36.04 -17.60
C GLU A 223 -4.22 -36.22 -16.07
N GLY A 224 -3.33 -35.46 -15.44
CA GLY A 224 -3.17 -35.42 -13.98
C GLY A 224 -4.45 -34.95 -13.26
N ILE A 225 -5.09 -33.90 -13.77
CA ILE A 225 -6.40 -33.40 -13.31
C ILE A 225 -7.43 -34.53 -13.39
N ASP A 226 -7.47 -35.24 -14.51
CA ASP A 226 -8.41 -36.33 -14.76
C ASP A 226 -8.21 -37.52 -13.81
N ARG A 227 -6.97 -37.94 -13.61
CA ARG A 227 -6.63 -39.02 -12.68
C ARG A 227 -6.99 -38.62 -11.24
N THR A 228 -6.64 -37.41 -10.83
CA THR A 228 -6.86 -36.91 -9.47
C THR A 228 -8.35 -36.70 -9.17
N ALA A 229 -9.10 -36.11 -10.12
CA ALA A 229 -10.54 -35.96 -9.96
C ALA A 229 -11.23 -37.31 -9.74
N ARG A 230 -10.86 -38.32 -10.55
CA ARG A 230 -11.37 -39.70 -10.39
C ARG A 230 -10.98 -40.32 -9.05
N SER A 231 -9.73 -40.20 -8.61
CA SER A 231 -9.26 -40.81 -7.36
C SER A 231 -9.90 -40.18 -6.12
N LEU A 232 -10.19 -38.89 -6.15
CA LEU A 232 -10.81 -38.16 -5.04
C LEU A 232 -12.34 -38.26 -5.03
N GLY A 233 -12.96 -38.75 -6.12
CA GLY A 233 -14.41 -38.78 -6.28
C GLY A 233 -15.03 -37.38 -6.41
N VAL A 234 -14.34 -36.51 -7.15
CA VAL A 234 -14.76 -35.14 -7.49
C VAL A 234 -14.78 -34.97 -9.02
N THR A 235 -15.47 -33.96 -9.51
CA THR A 235 -15.45 -33.59 -10.93
C THR A 235 -14.23 -32.73 -11.27
N ARG A 236 -13.86 -32.63 -12.56
CA ARG A 236 -12.82 -31.69 -13.03
C ARG A 236 -13.11 -30.26 -12.55
N PHE A 237 -14.38 -29.85 -12.63
CA PHE A 237 -14.83 -28.53 -12.22
C PHE A 237 -14.60 -28.28 -10.73
N GLU A 238 -15.02 -29.21 -9.86
CA GLU A 238 -14.86 -29.09 -8.40
C GLU A 238 -13.39 -29.03 -8.00
N LEU A 239 -12.52 -29.80 -8.65
CA LEU A 239 -11.07 -29.75 -8.43
C LEU A 239 -10.48 -28.39 -8.80
N LEU A 240 -10.82 -27.87 -9.99
CA LEU A 240 -10.34 -26.56 -10.45
C LEU A 240 -10.87 -25.43 -9.57
N LEU A 241 -12.13 -25.49 -9.15
CA LEU A 241 -12.73 -24.54 -8.21
C LEU A 241 -12.00 -24.58 -6.86
N ALA A 242 -11.61 -25.76 -6.37
CA ALA A 242 -10.82 -25.88 -5.16
C ALA A 242 -9.45 -25.18 -5.30
N VAL A 243 -8.76 -25.35 -6.43
CA VAL A 243 -7.50 -24.63 -6.69
C VAL A 243 -7.71 -23.12 -6.77
N VAL A 244 -8.78 -22.63 -7.42
CA VAL A 244 -9.11 -21.20 -7.46
C VAL A 244 -9.32 -20.64 -6.06
N HIS A 245 -10.08 -21.32 -5.20
CA HIS A 245 -10.24 -20.87 -3.81
C HIS A 245 -8.94 -20.93 -3.01
N ALA A 246 -8.13 -21.97 -3.18
CA ALA A 246 -6.83 -22.07 -2.52
C ALA A 246 -5.89 -20.92 -2.95
N LEU A 247 -5.89 -20.58 -4.25
CA LEU A 247 -5.15 -19.46 -4.80
C LEU A 247 -5.59 -18.14 -4.17
N LEU A 248 -6.90 -17.88 -4.15
CA LEU A 248 -7.46 -16.67 -3.56
C LEU A 248 -7.16 -16.55 -2.06
N ALA A 249 -7.22 -17.65 -1.33
CA ALA A 249 -6.84 -17.71 0.08
C ALA A 249 -5.37 -17.34 0.27
N ARG A 250 -4.46 -17.84 -0.58
CA ARG A 250 -3.03 -17.48 -0.57
C ARG A 250 -2.75 -16.03 -0.98
N TYR A 251 -3.71 -15.33 -1.58
CA TYR A 251 -3.64 -13.88 -1.79
C TYR A 251 -4.24 -13.05 -0.64
N GLY A 252 -4.72 -13.70 0.43
CA GLY A 252 -5.36 -13.05 1.57
C GLY A 252 -6.90 -13.02 1.53
N ASN A 253 -7.54 -13.60 0.50
CA ASN A 253 -9.00 -13.63 0.36
C ASN A 253 -9.63 -14.85 1.05
N GLN A 254 -9.33 -15.04 2.32
CA GLN A 254 -9.75 -16.23 3.08
C GLN A 254 -11.27 -16.37 3.11
N GLY A 255 -11.78 -17.48 2.57
CA GLY A 255 -13.21 -17.76 2.53
C GLY A 255 -14.04 -16.83 1.62
N ALA A 256 -13.40 -16.01 0.78
CA ALA A 256 -14.11 -15.12 -0.13
C ALA A 256 -15.02 -15.91 -1.10
N PRO A 257 -16.25 -15.43 -1.35
CA PRO A 257 -17.16 -16.11 -2.26
C PRO A 257 -16.68 -15.99 -3.71
N VAL A 258 -16.63 -17.12 -4.41
CA VAL A 258 -16.38 -17.21 -5.85
C VAL A 258 -17.70 -17.49 -6.56
N GLY A 259 -18.05 -16.66 -7.53
CA GLY A 259 -19.26 -16.85 -8.33
C GLY A 259 -19.10 -18.02 -9.27
N VAL A 260 -19.92 -19.04 -9.11
CA VAL A 260 -19.99 -20.18 -10.02
C VAL A 260 -21.10 -19.94 -11.02
N GLY A 261 -20.72 -19.63 -12.26
CA GLY A 261 -21.66 -19.53 -13.38
C GLY A 261 -22.14 -20.92 -13.78
N LEU A 262 -23.46 -21.14 -13.72
CA LEU A 262 -24.07 -22.42 -14.04
C LEU A 262 -25.30 -22.24 -14.92
N SER A 263 -25.69 -23.32 -15.59
CA SER A 263 -26.95 -23.36 -16.29
C SER A 263 -28.09 -23.91 -15.43
N THR A 264 -29.24 -23.26 -15.53
CA THR A 264 -30.51 -23.70 -14.92
C THR A 264 -31.31 -24.63 -15.84
N ARG A 265 -30.81 -24.93 -17.06
CA ARG A 265 -31.47 -25.84 -18.01
C ARG A 265 -31.62 -27.25 -17.44
N THR A 266 -32.81 -27.80 -17.63
CA THR A 266 -33.10 -29.23 -17.43
C THR A 266 -32.88 -30.01 -18.74
N PRO A 267 -32.79 -31.36 -18.69
CA PRO A 267 -32.65 -32.17 -19.91
C PRO A 267 -33.75 -31.91 -20.95
N THR A 268 -34.98 -31.60 -20.52
CA THR A 268 -36.11 -31.27 -21.41
C THR A 268 -36.00 -29.88 -22.05
N GLN A 269 -35.04 -29.05 -21.61
CA GLN A 269 -34.78 -27.69 -22.10
C GLN A 269 -33.45 -27.58 -22.82
N ALA A 270 -32.76 -28.71 -23.05
CA ALA A 270 -31.47 -28.74 -23.73
C ALA A 270 -31.53 -28.09 -25.12
N ASP A 271 -32.67 -28.21 -25.80
CA ASP A 271 -32.88 -27.72 -27.16
C ASP A 271 -33.53 -26.34 -27.24
N GLN A 272 -33.75 -25.63 -26.12
CA GLN A 272 -34.40 -24.31 -26.15
C GLN A 272 -33.39 -23.16 -26.35
N ILE A 273 -33.84 -22.01 -26.80
CA ILE A 273 -33.05 -20.76 -26.75
C ILE A 273 -33.63 -19.89 -25.65
N GLY A 274 -32.78 -19.13 -24.93
CA GLY A 274 -33.21 -18.25 -23.85
C GLY A 274 -32.14 -17.95 -22.80
N LEU A 275 -32.50 -17.25 -21.72
CA LEU A 275 -31.60 -16.93 -20.60
C LEU A 275 -31.70 -17.98 -19.48
N PHE A 276 -30.81 -18.97 -19.48
CA PHE A 276 -30.79 -20.03 -18.47
C PHE A 276 -29.52 -20.03 -17.63
N VAL A 277 -28.96 -18.85 -17.34
CA VAL A 277 -27.72 -18.71 -16.57
C VAL A 277 -28.01 -18.08 -15.23
N ASN A 278 -27.42 -18.63 -14.19
CA ASN A 278 -27.39 -18.04 -12.86
C ASN A 278 -25.98 -18.14 -12.28
N GLU A 279 -25.68 -17.30 -11.28
CA GLU A 279 -24.43 -17.33 -10.52
C GLU A 279 -24.72 -17.78 -9.09
N LEU A 280 -24.00 -18.79 -8.61
CA LEU A 280 -24.01 -19.20 -7.21
C LEU A 280 -22.72 -18.76 -6.52
N PRO A 281 -22.77 -17.97 -5.44
CA PRO A 281 -21.56 -17.66 -4.69
C PRO A 281 -21.17 -18.86 -3.83
N VAL A 282 -20.06 -19.49 -4.16
CA VAL A 282 -19.49 -20.59 -3.38
C VAL A 282 -18.43 -19.99 -2.48
N ALA A 283 -18.59 -20.12 -1.16
CA ALA A 283 -17.60 -19.70 -0.18
C ALA A 283 -17.11 -20.92 0.58
N VAL A 284 -15.81 -21.19 0.48
CA VAL A 284 -15.12 -22.27 1.19
C VAL A 284 -13.74 -21.73 1.60
N ALA A 285 -13.49 -21.67 2.90
CA ALA A 285 -12.14 -21.38 3.41
C ALA A 285 -11.32 -22.68 3.41
N PRO A 286 -10.04 -22.66 3.02
CA PRO A 286 -9.15 -23.77 3.27
C PRO A 286 -9.12 -24.11 4.76
N ALA A 287 -9.54 -25.33 5.10
CA ALA A 287 -9.42 -25.84 6.46
C ALA A 287 -7.97 -26.28 6.73
N SER A 288 -7.60 -26.43 8.00
CA SER A 288 -6.38 -27.15 8.36
C SER A 288 -6.48 -28.59 7.84
N GLY A 289 -5.63 -28.94 6.88
CA GLY A 289 -5.67 -30.26 6.25
C GLY A 289 -5.01 -30.29 4.87
N ASP A 290 -5.10 -31.46 4.24
CA ASP A 290 -4.59 -31.72 2.91
C ASP A 290 -5.52 -31.20 1.79
N PHE A 291 -4.98 -31.09 0.59
CA PHE A 291 -5.75 -30.65 -0.58
C PHE A 291 -6.86 -31.64 -0.95
N ALA A 292 -6.66 -32.94 -0.73
CA ALA A 292 -7.66 -33.98 -0.99
C ALA A 292 -8.94 -33.78 -0.18
N GLY A 293 -8.81 -33.56 1.13
CA GLY A 293 -9.91 -33.24 2.03
C GLY A 293 -10.59 -31.92 1.64
N TYR A 294 -9.78 -30.92 1.29
CA TYR A 294 -10.28 -29.62 0.86
C TYR A 294 -11.12 -29.69 -0.44
N ALA A 295 -10.65 -30.40 -1.47
CA ALA A 295 -11.40 -30.60 -2.71
C ALA A 295 -12.74 -31.30 -2.49
N ARG A 296 -12.82 -32.26 -1.55
CA ARG A 296 -14.08 -32.89 -1.16
C ARG A 296 -15.02 -31.92 -0.42
N ALA A 297 -14.48 -31.06 0.45
CA ALA A 297 -15.26 -30.02 1.12
C ALA A 297 -15.85 -29.03 0.10
N VAL A 298 -15.09 -28.65 -0.93
CA VAL A 298 -15.58 -27.82 -2.04
C VAL A 298 -16.70 -28.52 -2.80
N ARG A 299 -16.53 -29.80 -3.17
CA ARG A 299 -17.61 -30.61 -3.78
C ARG A 299 -18.87 -30.61 -2.91
N ASP A 300 -18.73 -30.89 -1.63
CA ASP A 300 -19.88 -31.00 -0.72
C ASP A 300 -20.60 -29.65 -0.57
N ARG A 301 -19.84 -28.53 -0.55
CA ARG A 301 -20.42 -27.18 -0.57
C ARG A 301 -21.15 -26.88 -1.86
N VAL A 302 -20.56 -27.18 -3.02
CA VAL A 302 -21.21 -26.99 -4.32
C VAL A 302 -22.53 -27.77 -4.39
N ARG A 303 -22.54 -29.02 -3.91
CA ARG A 303 -23.76 -29.86 -3.87
C ARG A 303 -24.84 -29.30 -2.95
N ASP A 304 -24.48 -28.82 -1.76
CA ASP A 304 -25.42 -28.18 -0.84
C ASP A 304 -26.05 -26.92 -1.45
N LEU A 305 -25.26 -26.13 -2.17
CA LEU A 305 -25.72 -24.90 -2.82
C LEU A 305 -26.51 -25.17 -4.12
N TYR A 306 -26.29 -26.31 -4.77
CA TYR A 306 -26.93 -26.65 -6.05
C TYR A 306 -28.47 -26.73 -5.98
N ARG A 307 -29.04 -26.92 -4.78
CA ARG A 307 -30.50 -26.84 -4.57
C ARG A 307 -31.06 -25.43 -4.79
N PHE A 308 -30.24 -24.39 -4.66
CA PHE A 308 -30.63 -23.00 -4.87
C PHE A 308 -30.23 -22.47 -6.25
N ARG A 309 -29.78 -23.34 -7.16
CA ARG A 309 -29.24 -22.97 -8.48
C ARG A 309 -30.17 -22.11 -9.33
N SER A 310 -31.48 -22.20 -9.08
CA SER A 310 -32.50 -21.44 -9.81
C SER A 310 -32.87 -20.11 -9.14
N VAL A 311 -32.44 -19.88 -7.89
CA VAL A 311 -32.74 -18.66 -7.14
C VAL A 311 -31.59 -17.67 -7.34
N PRO A 312 -31.80 -16.48 -7.94
CA PRO A 312 -30.71 -15.55 -8.16
C PRO A 312 -30.23 -14.89 -6.86
N LEU A 313 -28.92 -14.70 -6.75
CA LEU A 313 -28.28 -14.17 -5.55
C LEU A 313 -28.93 -12.85 -5.10
N ALA A 314 -29.12 -11.90 -6.03
CA ALA A 314 -29.68 -10.58 -5.75
C ALA A 314 -31.03 -10.61 -5.01
N HIS A 315 -31.87 -11.64 -5.23
CA HIS A 315 -33.16 -11.79 -4.54
C HIS A 315 -33.05 -12.46 -3.16
N THR A 316 -31.94 -13.16 -2.92
CA THR A 316 -31.67 -13.85 -1.65
C THR A 316 -30.92 -12.99 -0.64
N VAL A 317 -30.03 -12.09 -1.11
CA VAL A 317 -29.27 -11.16 -0.25
C VAL A 317 -29.89 -9.76 -0.19
N SER A 318 -31.03 -9.55 -0.85
CA SER A 318 -31.81 -8.31 -0.75
C SER A 318 -32.16 -8.03 0.72
N GLY A 319 -31.58 -6.96 1.29
CA GLY A 319 -31.72 -6.58 2.70
C GLY A 319 -30.52 -6.92 3.59
N LEU A 320 -29.54 -7.71 3.12
CA LEU A 320 -28.26 -7.95 3.80
C LEU A 320 -27.22 -6.93 3.29
N ARG A 321 -26.50 -6.25 4.18
CA ARG A 321 -25.42 -5.31 3.79
C ARG A 321 -24.04 -5.92 4.06
N PRO A 322 -23.09 -5.80 3.11
CA PRO A 322 -23.23 -5.26 1.75
C PRO A 322 -23.91 -6.26 0.79
N ALA A 323 -24.78 -5.76 -0.10
CA ALA A 323 -25.42 -6.53 -1.17
C ALA A 323 -24.75 -6.24 -2.51
N PRO A 324 -23.84 -7.09 -3.01
CA PRO A 324 -23.36 -6.97 -4.39
C PRO A 324 -24.35 -7.64 -5.35
N ALA A 325 -24.39 -7.15 -6.59
CA ALA A 325 -25.08 -7.83 -7.68
C ALA A 325 -24.29 -9.05 -8.21
N LEU A 326 -22.96 -9.09 -8.00
CA LEU A 326 -22.04 -10.13 -8.49
C LEU A 326 -20.83 -10.33 -7.56
N THR A 327 -20.21 -11.50 -7.60
CA THR A 327 -18.94 -11.76 -6.89
C THR A 327 -17.73 -11.12 -7.62
N PRO A 328 -16.69 -10.62 -6.94
CA PRO A 328 -15.53 -10.02 -7.62
C PRO A 328 -14.70 -11.02 -8.46
N VAL A 329 -14.71 -12.30 -8.09
CA VAL A 329 -14.07 -13.39 -8.83
C VAL A 329 -15.11 -14.46 -9.15
N SER A 330 -15.16 -14.89 -10.40
CA SER A 330 -16.10 -15.93 -10.84
C SER A 330 -15.43 -16.98 -11.72
N VAL A 331 -16.04 -18.16 -11.78
CA VAL A 331 -15.59 -19.31 -12.58
C VAL A 331 -16.76 -19.79 -13.44
N GLY A 332 -16.52 -19.88 -14.74
CA GLY A 332 -17.43 -20.49 -15.71
C GLY A 332 -16.85 -21.80 -16.23
N TYR A 333 -17.65 -22.87 -16.22
CA TYR A 333 -17.25 -24.16 -16.78
C TYR A 333 -18.25 -24.62 -17.84
N ARG A 334 -17.75 -24.89 -19.04
CA ARG A 334 -18.57 -25.44 -20.14
C ARG A 334 -17.85 -26.53 -20.89
N ARG A 335 -18.62 -27.44 -21.49
CA ARG A 335 -18.10 -28.41 -22.45
C ARG A 335 -18.21 -27.82 -23.85
N ARG A 336 -17.17 -27.95 -24.67
CA ARG A 336 -17.22 -27.58 -26.08
C ARG A 336 -18.26 -28.48 -26.77
N GLY A 337 -19.26 -27.87 -27.39
CA GLY A 337 -20.20 -28.58 -28.25
C GLY A 337 -19.51 -29.12 -29.50
N THR A 338 -20.15 -30.09 -30.16
CA THR A 338 -19.75 -30.50 -31.50
C THR A 338 -20.07 -29.36 -32.46
N GLU A 339 -19.10 -28.94 -33.28
CA GLU A 339 -19.37 -27.93 -34.31
C GLU A 339 -20.34 -28.51 -35.35
N PRO A 340 -21.47 -27.82 -35.61
CA PRO A 340 -22.42 -28.29 -36.59
C PRO A 340 -21.85 -28.17 -38.00
N THR A 341 -22.09 -29.18 -38.83
CA THR A 341 -21.70 -29.21 -40.24
C THR A 341 -22.85 -28.76 -41.11
N PHE A 342 -22.61 -27.82 -42.02
CA PHE A 342 -23.61 -27.39 -43.00
C PHE A 342 -23.44 -28.18 -44.30
N ASP A 343 -24.47 -28.95 -44.67
CA ASP A 343 -24.39 -29.87 -45.80
C ASP A 343 -24.07 -29.15 -47.11
N GLY A 344 -23.05 -29.66 -47.81
CA GLY A 344 -22.58 -29.21 -49.11
C GLY A 344 -22.09 -27.75 -49.15
N VAL A 345 -21.60 -27.21 -48.03
CA VAL A 345 -20.87 -25.94 -47.95
C VAL A 345 -19.78 -26.05 -46.87
N SER A 346 -18.57 -25.56 -47.18
CA SER A 346 -17.51 -25.37 -46.21
C SER A 346 -17.94 -24.31 -45.20
N SER A 347 -17.87 -24.66 -43.92
CA SER A 347 -18.29 -23.77 -42.84
C SER A 347 -17.38 -23.89 -41.64
N SER A 348 -17.22 -22.78 -40.93
CA SER A 348 -16.60 -22.74 -39.62
C SER A 348 -17.42 -21.86 -38.69
N VAL A 349 -17.60 -22.31 -37.45
CA VAL A 349 -18.31 -21.52 -36.45
C VAL A 349 -17.29 -20.76 -35.62
N GLU A 350 -17.31 -19.43 -35.76
CA GLU A 350 -16.52 -18.53 -34.95
C GLU A 350 -17.34 -18.16 -33.71
N TRP A 351 -17.00 -18.78 -32.59
CA TRP A 351 -17.58 -18.49 -31.29
C TRP A 351 -17.01 -17.20 -30.71
N THR A 352 -17.18 -16.09 -31.42
CA THR A 352 -16.60 -14.84 -30.98
C THR A 352 -17.55 -14.17 -29.98
N LEU A 353 -17.10 -14.03 -28.73
CA LEU A 353 -17.63 -13.01 -27.84
C LEU A 353 -17.05 -11.67 -28.31
N PHE A 354 -17.55 -11.13 -29.42
CA PHE A 354 -17.17 -9.77 -29.78
C PHE A 354 -17.73 -8.82 -28.72
N GLY A 355 -16.83 -8.10 -28.04
CA GLY A 355 -17.19 -7.21 -26.92
C GLY A 355 -17.32 -7.93 -25.58
N GLY A 356 -16.44 -8.89 -25.27
CA GLY A 356 -16.44 -9.64 -24.00
C GLY A 356 -16.43 -8.70 -22.80
N SER A 357 -17.61 -8.38 -22.26
CA SER A 357 -17.70 -7.44 -21.17
C SER A 357 -17.17 -8.08 -19.89
N ALA A 358 -16.24 -7.38 -19.21
CA ALA A 358 -15.79 -7.75 -17.88
C ALA A 358 -16.67 -7.05 -16.84
N ARG A 359 -17.26 -7.85 -15.95
CA ARG A 359 -18.13 -7.38 -14.85
C ARG A 359 -17.58 -7.74 -13.47
N ASN A 360 -16.73 -8.75 -13.44
CA ASN A 360 -15.97 -9.20 -12.28
C ASN A 360 -14.56 -8.60 -12.39
N ALA A 361 -13.83 -8.52 -11.28
CA ALA A 361 -12.40 -8.21 -11.31
C ALA A 361 -11.63 -9.28 -12.11
N LEU A 362 -12.04 -10.55 -11.98
CA LEU A 362 -11.49 -11.68 -12.72
C LEU A 362 -12.56 -12.74 -12.97
N HIS A 363 -12.70 -13.20 -14.22
CA HIS A 363 -13.55 -14.34 -14.59
C HIS A 363 -12.70 -15.45 -15.20
N VAL A 364 -12.67 -16.61 -14.54
CA VAL A 364 -11.96 -17.81 -14.99
C VAL A 364 -12.88 -18.60 -15.93
N GLN A 365 -12.59 -18.55 -17.22
CA GLN A 365 -13.31 -19.29 -18.26
C GLN A 365 -12.66 -20.64 -18.48
N ILE A 366 -13.41 -21.74 -18.31
CA ILE A 366 -12.94 -23.10 -18.53
C ILE A 366 -13.79 -23.77 -19.60
N VAL A 367 -13.15 -24.21 -20.69
CA VAL A 367 -13.80 -24.92 -21.79
C VAL A 367 -13.19 -26.31 -21.92
N ALA A 368 -13.97 -27.34 -21.57
CA ALA A 368 -13.57 -28.72 -21.68
C ALA A 368 -13.84 -29.26 -23.10
N ALA A 369 -12.79 -29.66 -23.80
CA ALA A 369 -12.88 -30.39 -25.06
C ALA A 369 -12.79 -31.90 -24.81
N PRO A 370 -13.11 -32.77 -25.80
CA PRO A 370 -12.96 -34.22 -25.67
C PRO A 370 -11.55 -34.66 -25.22
N THR A 371 -10.50 -33.98 -25.71
CA THR A 371 -9.08 -34.32 -25.46
C THR A 371 -8.28 -33.15 -24.87
N GLY A 372 -8.90 -32.24 -24.12
CA GLY A 372 -8.17 -31.11 -23.53
C GLY A 372 -9.01 -30.17 -22.68
N LEU A 373 -8.35 -29.16 -22.13
CA LEU A 373 -8.95 -28.10 -21.32
C LEU A 373 -8.38 -26.75 -21.74
N ALA A 374 -9.22 -25.85 -22.24
CA ALA A 374 -8.83 -24.48 -22.49
C ALA A 374 -9.23 -23.61 -21.30
N VAL A 375 -8.28 -22.86 -20.74
CA VAL A 375 -8.50 -21.96 -19.61
C VAL A 375 -8.12 -20.54 -20.02
N GLY A 376 -9.01 -19.58 -19.75
CA GLY A 376 -8.80 -18.16 -20.01
C GLY A 376 -9.18 -17.32 -18.80
N LEU A 377 -8.41 -16.27 -18.55
CA LEU A 377 -8.66 -15.27 -17.51
C LEU A 377 -9.19 -14.01 -18.15
N GLN A 378 -10.49 -13.77 -18.04
CA GLN A 378 -11.14 -12.56 -18.54
C GLN A 378 -11.14 -11.47 -17.48
N TYR A 379 -10.84 -10.23 -17.88
CA TYR A 379 -10.68 -9.09 -16.99
C TYR A 379 -10.97 -7.76 -17.71
N SER A 380 -11.16 -6.68 -16.95
CA SER A 380 -11.20 -5.30 -17.49
C SER A 380 -9.78 -4.70 -17.49
N PRO A 381 -9.22 -4.27 -18.64
CA PRO A 381 -7.94 -3.58 -18.68
C PRO A 381 -7.89 -2.28 -17.85
N ALA A 382 -9.04 -1.67 -17.57
CA ALA A 382 -9.11 -0.54 -16.65
C ALA A 382 -8.92 -0.96 -15.18
N ALA A 383 -9.36 -2.16 -14.81
CA ALA A 383 -9.29 -2.70 -13.45
C ALA A 383 -7.95 -3.34 -13.12
N ILE A 384 -7.37 -4.12 -14.04
CA ILE A 384 -6.12 -4.87 -13.85
C ILE A 384 -5.35 -4.93 -15.19
N ASP A 385 -4.02 -4.86 -15.14
CA ASP A 385 -3.19 -4.92 -16.36
C ASP A 385 -2.96 -6.37 -16.84
N ALA A 386 -2.67 -6.53 -18.14
CA ALA A 386 -2.50 -7.84 -18.77
C ALA A 386 -1.36 -8.67 -18.16
N ALA A 387 -0.27 -8.03 -17.76
CA ALA A 387 0.89 -8.73 -17.20
C ALA A 387 0.57 -9.30 -15.81
N SER A 388 -0.19 -8.55 -15.00
CA SER A 388 -0.69 -9.04 -13.72
C SER A 388 -1.67 -10.21 -13.86
N VAL A 389 -2.55 -10.20 -14.87
CA VAL A 389 -3.43 -11.34 -15.16
C VAL A 389 -2.62 -12.55 -15.64
N ALA A 390 -1.60 -12.35 -16.47
CA ALA A 390 -0.70 -13.42 -16.88
C ALA A 390 0.03 -14.06 -15.69
N ARG A 391 0.51 -13.25 -14.71
CA ARG A 391 1.06 -13.75 -13.44
C ARG A 391 0.05 -14.60 -12.67
N ILE A 392 -1.19 -14.14 -12.52
CA ILE A 392 -2.27 -14.94 -11.89
C ILE A 392 -2.46 -16.28 -12.61
N GLY A 393 -2.39 -16.30 -13.95
CA GLY A 393 -2.42 -17.54 -14.74
C GLY A 393 -1.25 -18.47 -14.45
N GLY A 394 -0.04 -17.92 -14.30
CA GLY A 394 1.14 -18.65 -13.85
C GLY A 394 0.95 -19.27 -12.46
N HIS A 395 0.43 -18.51 -11.50
CA HIS A 395 0.17 -18.98 -10.13
C HIS A 395 -0.88 -20.11 -10.12
N LEU A 396 -1.97 -19.94 -10.87
CA LEU A 396 -3.00 -20.97 -11.02
C LEU A 396 -2.41 -22.27 -11.56
N ARG A 397 -1.59 -22.20 -12.61
CA ARG A 397 -0.92 -23.37 -13.21
C ARG A 397 0.03 -24.05 -12.22
N THR A 398 0.87 -23.28 -11.53
CA THR A 398 1.83 -23.81 -10.54
C THR A 398 1.12 -24.55 -9.41
N MET A 399 0.10 -23.93 -8.80
CA MET A 399 -0.65 -24.53 -7.72
C MET A 399 -1.44 -25.76 -8.19
N LEU A 400 -2.04 -25.69 -9.38
CA LEU A 400 -2.76 -26.83 -9.98
C LEU A 400 -1.83 -28.01 -10.22
N ALA A 401 -0.62 -27.78 -10.74
CA ALA A 401 0.38 -28.83 -10.97
C ALA A 401 0.80 -29.52 -9.66
N ALA A 402 1.06 -28.76 -8.61
CA ALA A 402 1.40 -29.31 -7.30
C ALA A 402 0.23 -30.11 -6.69
N ALA A 403 -0.98 -29.56 -6.75
CA ALA A 403 -2.18 -30.17 -6.19
C ALA A 403 -2.56 -31.52 -6.84
N VAL A 404 -2.28 -31.69 -8.14
CA VAL A 404 -2.51 -32.97 -8.84
C VAL A 404 -1.34 -33.95 -8.70
N ALA A 405 -0.13 -33.46 -8.48
CA ALA A 405 1.05 -34.30 -8.28
C ALA A 405 0.98 -35.03 -6.94
N ASP A 406 0.58 -34.31 -5.88
CA ASP A 406 0.40 -34.87 -4.54
C ASP A 406 -0.76 -34.18 -3.80
N PRO A 407 -2.01 -34.71 -3.93
CA PRO A 407 -3.16 -34.14 -3.25
C PRO A 407 -3.12 -34.35 -1.72
N GLY A 408 -2.14 -35.10 -1.18
CA GLY A 408 -1.92 -35.25 0.26
C GLY A 408 -1.19 -34.07 0.91
N GLN A 409 -0.71 -33.10 0.12
CA GLN A 409 -0.04 -31.92 0.66
C GLN A 409 -1.01 -30.95 1.35
N PRO A 410 -0.57 -30.29 2.44
CA PRO A 410 -1.33 -29.19 3.04
C PRO A 410 -1.59 -28.06 2.04
N VAL A 411 -2.80 -27.50 2.02
CA VAL A 411 -3.15 -26.40 1.10
C VAL A 411 -2.22 -25.19 1.28
N ALA A 412 -1.84 -24.87 2.51
CA ALA A 412 -0.89 -23.80 2.83
C ALA A 412 0.54 -24.06 2.30
N GLY A 413 0.91 -25.33 2.11
CA GLY A 413 2.22 -25.74 1.61
C GLY A 413 2.33 -25.84 0.09
N LEU A 414 1.22 -25.72 -0.64
CA LEU A 414 1.26 -25.78 -2.10
C LEU A 414 2.09 -24.61 -2.67
N PRO A 415 3.02 -24.88 -3.61
CA PRO A 415 3.74 -23.85 -4.33
C PRO A 415 2.79 -22.88 -5.03
N LEU A 416 3.04 -21.58 -4.83
CA LEU A 416 2.26 -20.50 -5.43
C LEU A 416 3.00 -19.85 -6.60
N LEU A 417 4.28 -19.56 -6.41
CA LEU A 417 5.11 -18.82 -7.36
C LEU A 417 5.72 -19.76 -8.41
N PRO A 418 5.58 -19.43 -9.71
CA PRO A 418 6.43 -19.96 -10.75
C PRO A 418 7.92 -19.79 -10.42
N ALA A 419 8.77 -20.69 -10.91
CA ALA A 419 10.20 -20.71 -10.55
C ALA A 419 10.95 -19.42 -10.96
N ASP A 420 10.57 -18.82 -12.08
CA ASP A 420 11.10 -17.55 -12.56
C ASP A 420 10.69 -16.36 -11.68
N GLU A 421 9.43 -16.30 -11.25
CA GLU A 421 8.99 -15.25 -10.31
C GLU A 421 9.61 -15.42 -8.93
N LEU A 422 9.75 -16.66 -8.45
CA LEU A 422 10.43 -16.97 -7.20
C LEU A 422 11.90 -16.54 -7.24
N ASP A 423 12.61 -16.80 -8.34
CA ASP A 423 13.98 -16.35 -8.56
C ASP A 423 14.10 -14.81 -8.58
N LEU A 424 13.14 -14.12 -9.19
CA LEU A 424 13.10 -12.65 -9.17
C LEU A 424 13.02 -12.08 -7.75
N VAL A 425 12.02 -12.52 -6.96
CA VAL A 425 11.73 -11.92 -5.65
C VAL A 425 12.72 -12.35 -4.55
N LEU A 426 13.36 -13.50 -4.69
CA LEU A 426 14.33 -13.99 -3.72
C LEU A 426 15.78 -13.68 -4.10
N ARG A 427 16.13 -13.69 -5.38
CA ARG A 427 17.53 -13.60 -5.84
C ARG A 427 17.78 -12.39 -6.72
N ALA A 428 17.13 -12.29 -7.88
CA ALA A 428 17.54 -11.30 -8.90
C ALA A 428 17.42 -9.85 -8.41
N TRP A 429 16.36 -9.51 -7.67
CA TRP A 429 16.20 -8.16 -7.08
C TRP A 429 16.97 -7.95 -5.78
N ASN A 430 17.52 -9.03 -5.23
CA ASN A 430 18.32 -9.06 -4.00
C ASN A 430 19.82 -9.33 -4.27
N ASP A 431 20.25 -9.39 -5.54
CA ASP A 431 21.65 -9.47 -5.94
C ASP A 431 22.32 -8.09 -5.82
N THR A 432 22.43 -7.65 -4.57
CA THR A 432 22.99 -6.35 -4.20
C THR A 432 24.40 -6.48 -3.65
N GLY A 433 25.01 -7.67 -3.75
CA GLY A 433 26.38 -7.92 -3.31
C GLY A 433 27.37 -6.98 -4.00
N ARG A 434 28.09 -6.19 -3.21
CA ARG A 434 29.14 -5.29 -3.67
C ARG A 434 30.36 -5.42 -2.77
N PRO A 435 31.57 -5.63 -3.34
CA PRO A 435 32.79 -5.66 -2.55
C PRO A 435 32.92 -4.36 -1.75
N TYR A 436 33.06 -4.50 -0.43
CA TYR A 436 33.47 -3.41 0.45
C TYR A 436 34.42 -3.96 1.51
N PRO A 437 35.31 -3.12 2.08
CA PRO A 437 36.20 -3.58 3.13
C PRO A 437 35.38 -3.84 4.41
N HIS A 438 35.17 -5.12 4.73
CA HIS A 438 34.34 -5.53 5.88
C HIS A 438 34.97 -5.21 7.24
N ASP A 439 36.26 -4.91 7.26
CA ASP A 439 37.08 -4.55 8.41
C ASP A 439 37.14 -3.03 8.64
N VAL A 440 36.60 -2.22 7.74
CA VAL A 440 36.73 -0.76 7.80
C VAL A 440 35.68 -0.14 8.73
N THR A 441 36.14 0.83 9.52
CA THR A 441 35.34 1.62 10.45
C THR A 441 35.23 3.07 9.99
N VAL A 442 34.22 3.78 10.50
CA VAL A 442 34.01 5.21 10.18
C VAL A 442 35.24 6.06 10.55
N PRO A 443 35.88 5.90 11.73
CA PRO A 443 37.12 6.62 12.03
C PRO A 443 38.25 6.35 11.03
N ALA A 444 38.42 5.11 10.56
CA ALA A 444 39.43 4.76 9.57
C ALA A 444 39.19 5.47 8.22
N LEU A 445 37.94 5.50 7.75
CA LEU A 445 37.55 6.21 6.52
C LEU A 445 37.82 7.72 6.61
N ILE A 446 37.57 8.32 7.78
CA ILE A 446 37.84 9.75 7.99
C ILE A 446 39.35 10.01 8.06
N ALA A 447 40.11 9.15 8.74
CA ALA A 447 41.58 9.26 8.81
C ALA A 447 42.23 9.17 7.42
N GLU A 448 41.64 8.44 6.46
CA GLU A 448 42.06 8.51 5.06
C GLU A 448 41.90 9.89 4.45
N ARG A 449 40.77 10.57 4.70
CA ARG A 449 40.53 11.93 4.19
C ARG A 449 41.50 12.94 4.81
N VAL A 450 41.79 12.81 6.11
CA VAL A 450 42.81 13.62 6.80
C VAL A 450 44.19 13.48 6.13
N ARG A 451 44.57 12.27 5.70
CA ARG A 451 45.83 12.02 4.99
C ARG A 451 45.85 12.58 3.56
N VAL A 452 44.70 12.59 2.88
CA VAL A 452 44.59 13.05 1.48
C VAL A 452 44.62 14.57 1.39
N ASP A 453 43.82 15.27 2.20
CA ASP A 453 43.78 16.74 2.24
C ASP A 453 43.53 17.24 3.67
N PRO A 454 44.58 17.41 4.49
CA PRO A 454 44.45 17.85 5.88
C PRO A 454 43.94 19.29 6.02
N ALA A 455 44.11 20.11 4.98
CA ALA A 455 43.74 21.52 4.97
C ALA A 455 42.30 21.76 4.47
N ALA A 456 41.67 20.77 3.82
CA ALA A 456 40.27 20.84 3.43
C ALA A 456 39.37 21.14 4.64
N VAL A 457 38.35 21.96 4.41
CA VAL A 457 37.32 22.27 5.41
C VAL A 457 36.45 21.05 5.65
N ALA A 458 36.30 20.62 6.91
CA ALA A 458 35.47 19.50 7.31
C ALA A 458 34.13 19.96 7.93
N VAL A 459 34.17 20.98 8.81
CA VAL A 459 32.99 21.47 9.56
C VAL A 459 32.93 22.99 9.51
N VAL A 460 31.73 23.52 9.30
CA VAL A 460 31.39 24.95 9.39
C VAL A 460 30.25 25.12 10.40
N ASP A 461 30.47 25.93 11.42
CA ASP A 461 29.50 26.23 12.48
C ASP A 461 29.56 27.72 12.84
N GLY A 462 28.61 28.50 12.29
CA GLY A 462 28.67 29.97 12.33
C GLY A 462 29.97 30.50 11.73
N ASP A 463 30.67 31.35 12.48
CA ASP A 463 31.98 31.89 12.09
C ASP A 463 33.14 30.90 12.30
N ARG A 464 32.88 29.75 12.93
CA ARG A 464 33.90 28.73 13.19
C ARG A 464 34.01 27.79 11.99
N THR A 465 35.24 27.55 11.55
CA THR A 465 35.55 26.56 10.52
C THR A 465 36.68 25.66 11.01
N LEU A 466 36.52 24.35 10.85
CA LEU A 466 37.54 23.35 11.15
C LEU A 466 37.98 22.63 9.88
N SER A 467 39.29 22.54 9.66
CA SER A 467 39.86 21.64 8.66
C SER A 467 39.79 20.18 9.10
N TYR A 468 40.01 19.24 8.19
CA TYR A 468 40.12 17.81 8.53
C TYR A 468 41.20 17.55 9.59
N ALA A 469 42.37 18.17 9.47
CA ALA A 469 43.43 18.04 10.49
C ALA A 469 43.03 18.63 11.86
N GLN A 470 42.34 19.77 11.88
CA GLN A 470 41.87 20.38 13.12
C GLN A 470 40.79 19.53 13.79
N LEU A 471 39.84 19.00 13.01
CA LEU A 471 38.81 18.09 13.49
C LEU A 471 39.42 16.81 14.07
N ASP A 472 40.41 16.24 13.37
CA ASP A 472 41.12 15.03 13.80
C ASP A 472 41.82 15.26 15.15
N ALA A 473 42.61 16.35 15.27
CA ALA A 473 43.32 16.71 16.49
C ALA A 473 42.37 16.98 17.68
N ALA A 474 41.27 17.71 17.45
CA ALA A 474 40.27 17.98 18.48
C ALA A 474 39.62 16.67 18.98
N SER A 475 39.26 15.77 18.06
CA SER A 475 38.67 14.46 18.40
C SER A 475 39.65 13.54 19.12
N ALA A 476 40.95 13.55 18.75
CA ALA A 476 41.99 12.78 19.42
C ALA A 476 42.23 13.26 20.86
N ARG A 477 42.22 14.59 21.08
CA ARG A 477 42.34 15.17 22.42
C ARG A 477 41.16 14.80 23.30
N LEU A 478 39.95 14.97 22.80
CA LEU A 478 38.75 14.60 23.55
C LEU A 478 38.75 13.08 23.82
N ALA A 479 39.17 12.24 22.88
CA ALA A 479 39.32 10.80 23.11
C ALA A 479 40.29 10.49 24.26
N GLY A 480 41.39 11.24 24.39
CA GLY A 480 42.30 11.17 25.53
C GLY A 480 41.63 11.50 26.86
N LEU A 481 40.85 12.59 26.90
CA LEU A 481 40.07 12.96 28.10
C LEU A 481 39.02 11.89 28.45
N LEU A 482 38.31 11.36 27.45
CA LEU A 482 37.32 10.30 27.64
C LEU A 482 37.98 9.03 28.22
N ARG A 483 39.17 8.65 27.74
CA ARG A 483 39.95 7.54 28.32
C ARG A 483 40.25 7.78 29.80
N ASP A 484 40.69 8.97 30.16
CA ASP A 484 41.04 9.31 31.55
C ASP A 484 39.79 9.34 32.47
N ARG A 485 38.60 9.43 31.87
CA ARG A 485 37.28 9.28 32.52
C ARG A 485 36.70 7.86 32.45
N GLY A 486 37.48 6.86 32.02
CA GLY A 486 37.10 5.45 32.02
C GLY A 486 36.43 4.95 30.74
N VAL A 487 36.37 5.74 29.68
CA VAL A 487 35.80 5.32 28.39
C VAL A 487 36.77 4.42 27.62
N GLY A 488 36.27 3.27 27.18
CA GLY A 488 37.03 2.28 26.43
C GLY A 488 36.15 1.32 25.62
N PRO A 489 36.73 0.21 25.11
CA PRO A 489 36.03 -0.74 24.26
C PRO A 489 34.74 -1.28 24.89
N GLY A 490 33.64 -1.24 24.13
CA GLY A 490 32.33 -1.75 24.54
C GLY A 490 31.56 -0.87 25.54
N THR A 491 32.11 0.27 25.94
CA THR A 491 31.40 1.24 26.81
C THR A 491 30.45 2.13 26.02
N LEU A 492 29.43 2.69 26.69
CA LEU A 492 28.52 3.68 26.15
C LEU A 492 28.82 5.07 26.71
N VAL A 493 28.82 6.08 25.85
CA VAL A 493 28.94 7.49 26.23
C VAL A 493 27.67 8.22 25.83
N ALA A 494 26.92 8.73 26.81
CA ALA A 494 25.75 9.54 26.50
C ALA A 494 26.17 10.94 26.05
N VAL A 495 25.54 11.45 25.00
CA VAL A 495 25.83 12.75 24.40
C VAL A 495 24.57 13.61 24.47
N ALA A 496 24.55 14.53 25.42
CA ALA A 496 23.46 15.48 25.67
C ALA A 496 23.90 16.90 25.24
N LEU A 497 24.15 17.05 23.94
CA LEU A 497 24.64 18.29 23.32
C LEU A 497 23.71 18.72 22.20
N ASP A 498 23.57 20.03 22.03
CA ASP A 498 22.98 20.61 20.82
C ASP A 498 23.90 20.46 19.61
N ARG A 499 23.31 20.56 18.41
CA ARG A 499 24.06 20.57 17.14
C ARG A 499 25.10 21.68 17.16
N SER A 500 26.36 21.27 17.02
CA SER A 500 27.53 22.14 17.10
C SER A 500 28.76 21.40 16.56
N TRP A 501 29.82 22.11 16.21
CA TRP A 501 31.09 21.47 15.88
C TRP A 501 31.63 20.62 17.05
N GLN A 502 31.39 21.03 18.30
CA GLN A 502 31.77 20.27 19.49
C GLN A 502 31.03 18.93 19.59
N SER A 503 29.75 18.90 19.19
CA SER A 503 29.00 17.64 19.12
C SER A 503 29.62 16.68 18.12
N VAL A 504 30.01 17.14 16.93
CA VAL A 504 30.70 16.33 15.91
C VAL A 504 32.03 15.79 16.44
N VAL A 505 32.84 16.64 17.08
CA VAL A 505 34.09 16.24 17.75
C VAL A 505 33.85 15.16 18.80
N THR A 506 32.78 15.30 19.60
CA THR A 506 32.39 14.34 20.64
C THR A 506 32.07 12.97 20.06
N LEU A 507 31.25 12.91 19.00
CA LEU A 507 30.92 11.65 18.33
C LEU A 507 32.18 10.94 17.85
N LEU A 508 33.08 11.66 17.14
CA LEU A 508 34.32 11.09 16.63
C LEU A 508 35.25 10.62 17.75
N ALA A 509 35.37 11.38 18.84
CA ALA A 509 36.17 11.01 20.00
C ALA A 509 35.69 9.72 20.68
N VAL A 510 34.37 9.53 20.78
CA VAL A 510 33.76 8.30 21.33
C VAL A 510 34.08 7.11 20.42
N LEU A 511 33.85 7.25 19.11
CA LEU A 511 34.12 6.18 18.14
C LEU A 511 35.60 5.76 18.15
N ARG A 512 36.55 6.71 18.26
CA ARG A 512 38.00 6.41 18.37
C ARG A 512 38.36 5.57 19.60
N ARG A 513 37.51 5.58 20.64
CA ARG A 513 37.73 4.82 21.89
C ARG A 513 37.11 3.43 21.87
N ARG A 514 36.62 2.97 20.70
CA ARG A 514 35.90 1.70 20.55
C ARG A 514 34.63 1.65 21.43
N ALA A 515 34.11 2.83 21.75
CA ALA A 515 32.90 3.05 22.52
C ALA A 515 31.78 3.48 21.56
N ALA A 516 30.53 3.24 21.97
CA ALA A 516 29.37 3.70 21.22
C ALA A 516 28.81 4.98 21.84
N TYR A 517 28.42 5.93 21.00
CA TYR A 517 27.73 7.12 21.46
C TYR A 517 26.22 6.82 21.61
N LEU A 518 25.60 7.45 22.61
CA LEU A 518 24.18 7.39 22.90
C LEU A 518 23.63 8.82 22.95
N PRO A 519 23.02 9.33 21.87
CA PRO A 519 22.43 10.65 21.88
C PRO A 519 21.26 10.71 22.86
N VAL A 520 21.24 11.75 23.69
CA VAL A 520 20.13 12.07 24.60
C VAL A 520 19.69 13.49 24.29
N ASP A 521 18.53 13.64 23.66
CA ASP A 521 18.01 14.96 23.29
C ASP A 521 17.80 15.84 24.53
N PRO A 522 18.50 16.99 24.67
CA PRO A 522 18.31 17.90 25.79
C PRO A 522 16.90 18.48 25.87
N GLY A 523 16.17 18.52 24.74
CA GLY A 523 14.77 18.98 24.68
C GLY A 523 13.75 17.95 25.14
N HIS A 524 14.15 16.69 25.42
CA HIS A 524 13.24 15.72 26.01
C HIS A 524 12.92 16.04 27.48
N PRO A 525 11.74 15.65 28.00
CA PRO A 525 11.46 15.75 29.44
C PRO A 525 12.51 15.00 30.26
N VAL A 526 12.91 15.56 31.41
CA VAL A 526 13.93 14.98 32.32
C VAL A 526 13.64 13.51 32.64
N ALA A 527 12.38 13.16 32.93
CA ALA A 527 12.01 11.77 33.21
C ALA A 527 12.30 10.81 32.05
N ARG A 528 12.16 11.26 30.80
CA ARG A 528 12.49 10.46 29.61
C ARG A 528 14.00 10.31 29.45
N GLN A 529 14.75 11.39 29.65
CA GLN A 529 16.21 11.34 29.65
C GLN A 529 16.69 10.33 30.71
N GLU A 530 16.10 10.35 31.90
CA GLU A 530 16.40 9.41 32.97
C GLU A 530 16.06 7.95 32.65
N LEU A 531 14.93 7.70 31.98
CA LEU A 531 14.59 6.35 31.53
C LEU A 531 15.63 5.79 30.56
N ILE A 532 16.10 6.62 29.62
CA ILE A 532 17.14 6.24 28.64
C ILE A 532 18.47 5.99 29.36
N LEU A 533 18.91 6.91 30.21
CA LEU A 533 20.17 6.82 30.92
C LEU A 533 20.21 5.67 31.93
N ALA A 534 19.08 5.37 32.58
CA ALA A 534 18.96 4.24 33.51
C ALA A 534 18.99 2.89 32.78
N ASP A 535 18.35 2.78 31.61
CA ASP A 535 18.34 1.56 30.82
C ASP A 535 19.69 1.29 30.13
N ALA A 536 20.33 2.34 29.60
CA ALA A 536 21.61 2.21 28.91
C ALA A 536 22.83 2.14 29.83
N ALA A 537 22.72 2.69 31.04
CA ALA A 537 23.82 2.78 32.03
C ALA A 537 25.17 3.23 31.42
N PRO A 538 25.24 4.43 30.78
CA PRO A 538 26.46 4.90 30.15
C PRO A 538 27.58 5.16 31.16
N THR A 539 28.82 4.99 30.75
CA THR A 539 30.02 5.23 31.57
C THR A 539 30.20 6.71 31.90
N LEU A 540 29.84 7.58 30.96
CA LEU A 540 29.98 9.04 31.06
C LEU A 540 28.85 9.72 30.28
N VAL A 541 28.39 10.87 30.78
CA VAL A 541 27.53 11.78 30.03
C VAL A 541 28.34 13.02 29.64
N VAL A 542 28.44 13.30 28.35
CA VAL A 542 29.03 14.53 27.80
C VAL A 542 27.89 15.52 27.56
N THR A 543 28.02 16.71 28.14
CA THR A 543 26.98 17.76 28.17
C THR A 543 27.62 19.14 28.02
N SER A 544 26.85 20.21 27.89
CA SER A 544 27.31 21.60 28.05
C SER A 544 26.74 22.21 29.34
N SER A 545 27.25 23.37 29.77
CA SER A 545 26.69 24.11 30.91
C SER A 545 25.20 24.42 30.71
N GLY A 546 24.79 24.69 29.46
CA GLY A 546 23.41 24.97 29.10
C GLY A 546 22.49 23.74 29.14
N THR A 547 23.00 22.55 28.83
CA THR A 547 22.21 21.30 28.80
C THR A 547 22.32 20.49 30.09
N ALA A 548 23.25 20.83 30.99
CA ALA A 548 23.51 20.09 32.23
C ALA A 548 22.36 20.14 33.26
N ALA A 549 21.57 21.22 33.27
CA ALA A 549 20.55 21.47 34.29
C ALA A 549 19.42 20.41 34.33
N GLY A 550 19.20 19.68 33.24
CA GLY A 550 18.16 18.65 33.11
C GLY A 550 18.62 17.21 33.38
N LEU A 551 19.91 16.96 33.61
CA LEU A 551 20.47 15.62 33.78
C LEU A 551 20.53 15.24 35.27
N ALA A 552 20.10 14.03 35.67
CA ALA A 552 19.97 13.71 37.09
C ALA A 552 21.28 13.74 37.89
N PRO A 553 21.19 14.09 39.19
CA PRO A 553 22.33 14.07 40.10
C PRO A 553 22.89 12.65 40.31
N GLY A 554 24.22 12.52 40.26
CA GLY A 554 24.94 11.30 40.68
C GLY A 554 25.64 10.49 39.58
N ARG A 555 25.60 10.93 38.31
CA ARG A 555 26.36 10.30 37.22
C ARG A 555 27.65 11.06 36.89
N PRO A 556 28.71 10.39 36.39
CA PRO A 556 29.89 11.08 35.88
C PRO A 556 29.52 11.99 34.70
N LEU A 557 29.81 13.28 34.83
CA LEU A 557 29.58 14.29 33.79
C LEU A 557 30.91 14.82 33.23
N LEU A 558 30.91 15.12 31.94
CA LEU A 558 31.91 15.96 31.28
C LEU A 558 31.20 17.16 30.65
N VAL A 559 31.37 18.33 31.27
CA VAL A 559 30.85 19.62 30.77
C VAL A 559 31.84 20.15 29.73
N LEU A 560 31.44 20.13 28.46
CA LEU A 560 32.36 20.23 27.33
C LEU A 560 32.87 21.67 27.08
N ASP A 561 32.05 22.66 27.36
CA ASP A 561 32.37 24.09 27.26
C ASP A 561 33.30 24.59 28.39
N GLU A 562 33.50 23.79 29.44
CA GLU A 562 34.55 24.03 30.45
C GLU A 562 35.93 23.51 30.01
N VAL A 563 36.03 22.78 28.90
CA VAL A 563 37.30 22.23 28.39
C VAL A 563 38.00 23.27 27.51
N THR A 564 39.00 23.96 28.07
CA THR A 564 39.65 25.12 27.43
C THR A 564 40.57 24.79 26.25
N ASP A 565 41.05 23.54 26.14
CA ASP A 565 42.18 23.22 25.28
C ASP A 565 41.82 22.44 24.00
N LEU A 566 40.53 22.17 23.75
CA LEU A 566 40.07 21.35 22.60
C LEU A 566 40.55 21.87 21.24
N ASP A 567 40.74 23.19 21.13
CA ASP A 567 41.06 23.91 19.89
C ASP A 567 42.54 24.32 19.75
N THR A 568 43.42 23.91 20.68
CA THR A 568 44.84 24.31 20.62
C THR A 568 45.65 23.46 19.63
N PRO A 569 46.40 24.07 18.67
CA PRO A 569 47.12 23.32 17.62
C PRO A 569 48.33 22.47 18.10
N ASP A 570 48.93 22.80 19.26
CA ASP A 570 50.30 22.38 19.62
C ASP A 570 50.41 21.35 20.78
N ALA A 571 49.39 20.52 21.04
CA ALA A 571 49.51 19.50 22.10
C ALA A 571 50.13 18.18 21.61
N PRO A 572 50.86 17.45 22.47
CA PRO A 572 51.45 16.16 22.11
C PRO A 572 50.38 15.13 21.73
N ASP A 573 50.73 14.29 20.75
CA ASP A 573 49.91 13.18 20.27
C ASP A 573 49.43 12.33 21.45
N ALA A 574 48.13 12.04 21.49
CA ALA A 574 47.59 11.08 22.43
C ALA A 574 48.26 9.71 22.18
N ALA A 575 48.59 8.98 23.24
CA ALA A 575 49.14 7.63 23.10
C ALA A 575 48.29 6.78 22.12
N PRO A 576 48.91 5.94 21.27
CA PRO A 576 48.19 5.15 20.27
C PRO A 576 47.03 4.40 20.93
N THR A 577 45.83 4.61 20.43
CA THR A 577 44.64 3.84 20.82
C THR A 577 44.50 2.66 19.87
N GLU A 578 44.15 1.49 20.37
CA GLU A 578 43.72 0.38 19.50
C GLU A 578 42.60 0.86 18.57
N GLU A 579 42.72 0.58 17.28
CA GLU A 579 41.72 0.98 16.30
C GLU A 579 40.41 0.21 16.51
N PRO A 580 39.25 0.86 16.30
CA PRO A 580 37.96 0.17 16.29
C PRO A 580 37.88 -0.88 15.20
N THR A 581 37.16 -1.95 15.51
CA THR A 581 36.84 -3.03 14.59
C THR A 581 35.42 -2.86 14.05
N ALA A 582 35.11 -3.51 12.92
CA ALA A 582 33.77 -3.47 12.35
C ALA A 582 32.68 -4.04 13.26
N ASP A 583 33.04 -4.94 14.19
CA ASP A 583 32.12 -5.56 15.15
C ASP A 583 31.83 -4.69 16.38
N ASP A 584 32.68 -3.70 16.67
CA ASP A 584 32.45 -2.76 17.77
C ASP A 584 31.19 -1.92 17.49
N LEU A 585 30.44 -1.59 18.55
CA LEU A 585 29.27 -0.72 18.44
C LEU A 585 29.71 0.71 18.09
N ALA A 586 29.06 1.31 17.09
CA ALA A 586 29.22 2.70 16.73
C ALA A 586 28.28 3.60 17.54
N TYR A 587 27.00 3.19 17.65
CA TYR A 587 26.01 3.96 18.41
C TYR A 587 24.87 3.10 18.95
N VAL A 588 24.18 3.66 19.93
CA VAL A 588 22.87 3.19 20.40
C VAL A 588 21.87 4.32 20.28
N LEU A 589 20.74 4.08 19.60
CA LEU A 589 19.67 5.06 19.45
C LEU A 589 18.37 4.54 20.07
N TYR A 590 17.77 5.33 20.94
CA TYR A 590 16.50 4.96 21.58
C TYR A 590 15.30 5.32 20.71
N THR A 591 14.42 4.35 20.52
CA THR A 591 13.13 4.50 19.84
C THR A 591 11.97 4.30 20.81
N SER A 592 10.77 4.77 20.45
CA SER A 592 9.54 4.47 21.20
C SER A 592 9.27 2.96 21.24
N GLY A 593 8.71 2.48 22.34
CA GLY A 593 8.48 1.04 22.56
C GLY A 593 7.00 0.73 22.76
N SER A 594 6.50 -0.33 22.12
CA SER A 594 5.09 -0.77 22.21
C SER A 594 4.61 -1.07 23.64
N THR A 595 5.55 -1.38 24.55
CA THR A 595 5.29 -1.64 25.99
C THR A 595 5.29 -0.36 26.84
N GLY A 596 5.47 0.81 26.24
CA GLY A 596 5.54 2.10 26.92
C GLY A 596 6.90 2.44 27.55
N ARG A 597 7.95 1.67 27.24
CA ARG A 597 9.35 1.96 27.62
C ARG A 597 10.21 2.09 26.35
N PRO A 598 11.01 3.17 26.21
CA PRO A 598 11.95 3.32 25.11
C PRO A 598 12.90 2.12 24.98
N LYS A 599 13.31 1.78 23.75
CA LYS A 599 14.23 0.66 23.46
C LYS A 599 15.44 1.15 22.67
N GLY A 600 16.65 0.80 23.12
CA GLY A 600 17.90 1.18 22.44
C GLY A 600 18.24 0.23 21.31
N VAL A 601 18.42 0.73 20.09
CA VAL A 601 18.89 -0.05 18.93
C VAL A 601 20.41 0.07 18.84
N ALA A 602 21.12 -1.05 18.92
CA ALA A 602 22.58 -1.09 18.91
C ALA A 602 23.14 -1.35 17.50
N VAL A 603 23.89 -0.40 16.94
CA VAL A 603 24.43 -0.46 15.58
C VAL A 603 25.95 -0.59 15.60
N ARG A 604 26.48 -1.51 14.79
CA ARG A 604 27.92 -1.78 14.63
C ARG A 604 28.58 -0.86 13.62
N HIS A 605 29.89 -0.69 13.74
CA HIS A 605 30.70 0.05 12.77
C HIS A 605 30.57 -0.47 11.34
N GLY A 606 30.60 -1.80 11.14
CA GLY A 606 30.50 -2.41 9.82
C GLY A 606 29.18 -2.08 9.11
N ALA A 607 28.07 -2.05 9.85
CA ALA A 607 26.76 -1.70 9.31
C ALA A 607 26.70 -0.22 8.89
N LEU A 608 27.21 0.68 9.75
CA LEU A 608 27.28 2.11 9.44
C LEU A 608 28.23 2.39 8.27
N ALA A 609 29.41 1.75 8.22
CA ALA A 609 30.34 1.90 7.12
C ALA A 609 29.75 1.41 5.79
N ASN A 610 29.11 0.24 5.78
CA ASN A 610 28.42 -0.28 4.60
C ASN A 610 27.36 0.71 4.08
N LEU A 611 26.51 1.23 4.97
CA LEU A 611 25.53 2.25 4.62
C LEU A 611 26.19 3.46 3.97
N LEU A 612 27.20 4.06 4.61
CA LEU A 612 27.80 5.31 4.13
C LEU A 612 28.42 5.14 2.74
N LEU A 613 29.08 4.00 2.48
CA LEU A 613 29.63 3.67 1.17
C LEU A 613 28.52 3.44 0.13
N ALA A 614 27.44 2.75 0.50
CA ALA A 614 26.28 2.52 -0.35
C ALA A 614 25.55 3.82 -0.73
N VAL A 615 25.34 4.71 0.24
CA VAL A 615 24.69 6.01 0.03
C VAL A 615 25.61 6.95 -0.75
N ARG A 616 26.92 6.93 -0.50
CA ARG A 616 27.91 7.66 -1.32
C ARG A 616 27.72 7.32 -2.79
N ASP A 617 27.68 6.03 -3.14
CA ASP A 617 27.58 5.59 -4.53
C ASP A 617 26.21 5.93 -5.13
N THR A 618 25.14 5.83 -4.34
CA THR A 618 23.76 6.12 -4.78
C THR A 618 23.52 7.61 -5.04
N LEU A 619 23.99 8.47 -4.13
CA LEU A 619 23.86 9.92 -4.26
C LEU A 619 24.97 10.53 -5.14
N GLY A 620 26.07 9.80 -5.33
CA GLY A 620 27.27 10.30 -5.98
C GLY A 620 27.97 11.36 -5.12
N SER A 621 28.10 11.13 -3.80
CA SER A 621 28.70 12.10 -2.87
C SER A 621 30.20 12.31 -3.12
N ARG A 622 30.65 13.58 -3.11
CA ARG A 622 32.02 14.00 -3.49
C ARG A 622 32.60 15.04 -2.53
N PRO A 623 33.94 15.26 -2.54
CA PRO A 623 34.59 16.24 -1.66
C PRO A 623 34.08 17.70 -1.80
N GLU A 624 33.56 18.07 -2.96
CA GLU A 624 32.98 19.40 -3.18
C GLU A 624 31.58 19.58 -2.54
N HIS A 625 30.93 18.50 -2.11
CA HIS A 625 29.58 18.55 -1.57
C HIS A 625 29.55 19.09 -0.14
N ARG A 626 28.49 19.86 0.13
CA ARG A 626 28.22 20.52 1.42
C ARG A 626 26.87 20.02 1.92
N TRP A 627 26.90 19.29 3.03
CA TRP A 627 25.73 18.71 3.67
C TRP A 627 25.28 19.58 4.83
N LEU A 628 23.98 19.88 4.88
CA LEU A 628 23.39 20.53 6.03
C LEU A 628 23.15 19.51 7.15
N HIS A 629 23.77 19.72 8.30
CA HIS A 629 23.43 19.03 9.53
C HIS A 629 22.30 19.77 10.24
N LEU A 630 21.07 19.30 10.00
CA LEU A 630 19.82 19.90 10.48
C LEU A 630 19.13 18.99 11.50
N THR A 631 19.26 17.67 11.33
CA THR A 631 18.50 16.70 12.11
C THR A 631 19.06 16.54 13.53
N SER A 632 18.19 16.36 14.53
CA SER A 632 18.60 16.05 15.92
C SER A 632 19.49 14.80 15.95
N LEU A 633 20.50 14.79 16.83
CA LEU A 633 21.39 13.64 17.02
C LEU A 633 20.65 12.40 17.52
N SER A 634 19.47 12.58 18.14
CA SER A 634 18.61 11.48 18.58
C SER A 634 17.84 10.81 17.43
N PHE A 635 18.04 11.27 16.19
CA PHE A 635 17.53 10.65 14.98
C PHE A 635 18.68 10.07 14.16
N ASP A 636 18.50 8.83 13.72
CA ASP A 636 19.52 8.05 13.00
C ASP A 636 19.95 8.69 11.68
N ILE A 637 19.03 9.34 10.96
CA ILE A 637 19.33 10.05 9.71
C ILE A 637 20.35 11.20 9.88
N SER A 638 20.58 11.70 11.10
CA SER A 638 21.67 12.65 11.38
C SER A 638 23.06 12.06 11.11
N GLY A 639 23.20 10.74 11.22
CA GLY A 639 24.45 10.04 10.88
C GLY A 639 24.85 10.19 9.42
N VAL A 640 23.88 10.28 8.49
CA VAL A 640 24.17 10.55 7.07
C VAL A 640 24.64 12.00 6.90
N GLU A 641 24.00 12.97 7.54
CA GLU A 641 24.37 14.39 7.45
C GLU A 641 25.79 14.67 7.97
N ILE A 642 26.23 13.91 8.97
CA ILE A 642 27.53 14.08 9.61
C ILE A 642 28.60 13.20 8.94
N PHE A 643 28.40 11.88 8.91
CA PHE A 643 29.48 10.97 8.55
C PHE A 643 29.66 10.82 7.04
N LEU A 644 28.61 10.94 6.22
CA LEU A 644 28.74 10.82 4.77
C LEU A 644 29.67 11.88 4.16
N PRO A 645 29.52 13.19 4.44
CA PRO A 645 30.50 14.17 3.97
C PRO A 645 31.89 13.88 4.53
N LEU A 646 32.03 13.53 5.81
CA LEU A 646 33.34 13.29 6.43
C LEU A 646 34.10 12.09 5.84
N VAL A 647 33.43 10.99 5.48
CA VAL A 647 34.09 9.85 4.82
C VAL A 647 34.35 10.09 3.33
N THR A 648 33.71 11.10 2.73
CA THR A 648 33.86 11.45 1.31
C THR A 648 34.79 12.64 1.06
N GLY A 649 35.28 13.32 2.10
CA GLY A 649 36.09 14.54 1.97
C GLY A 649 35.24 15.82 1.83
N GLY A 650 33.92 15.71 1.95
CA GLY A 650 32.96 16.80 1.90
C GLY A 650 32.92 17.62 3.19
N ARG A 651 31.93 18.51 3.28
CA ARG A 651 31.78 19.47 4.38
C ARG A 651 30.45 19.31 5.11
N VAL A 652 30.49 19.35 6.44
CA VAL A 652 29.30 19.46 7.31
C VAL A 652 29.06 20.94 7.61
N VAL A 653 27.88 21.44 7.28
CA VAL A 653 27.40 22.77 7.65
C VAL A 653 26.39 22.62 8.78
N VAL A 654 26.69 23.13 9.97
CA VAL A 654 25.84 22.97 11.15
C VAL A 654 24.70 24.00 11.13
N ALA A 655 23.46 23.52 11.21
CA ALA A 655 22.31 24.35 11.54
C ALA A 655 22.19 24.47 13.07
N SER A 656 22.54 25.65 13.60
CA SER A 656 22.38 25.95 15.02
C SER A 656 20.92 25.76 15.47
N ALA A 657 20.71 25.63 16.78
CA ALA A 657 19.37 25.54 17.35
C ALA A 657 18.48 26.68 16.84
N VAL A 658 19.01 27.91 16.74
CA VAL A 658 18.32 29.13 16.27
C VAL A 658 17.98 29.08 14.78
N SER A 659 18.92 28.75 13.90
CA SER A 659 18.64 28.74 12.46
C SER A 659 17.74 27.58 12.03
N ALA A 660 17.66 26.53 12.85
CA ALA A 660 16.73 25.42 12.67
C ALA A 660 15.30 25.70 13.18
N LEU A 661 15.05 26.84 13.86
CA LEU A 661 13.73 27.18 14.42
C LEU A 661 12.69 27.54 13.36
N ASP A 662 13.12 27.99 12.18
CA ASP A 662 12.21 28.31 11.08
C ASP A 662 12.80 28.01 9.69
N GLY A 663 11.89 27.80 8.73
CA GLY A 663 12.29 27.46 7.36
C GLY A 663 13.05 28.57 6.64
N ALA A 664 12.82 29.84 6.97
CA ALA A 664 13.51 30.97 6.32
C ALA A 664 14.97 31.08 6.78
N GLY A 665 15.25 30.80 8.05
CA GLY A 665 16.57 30.67 8.65
C GLY A 665 17.37 29.55 8.01
N VAL A 666 16.76 28.38 7.83
CA VAL A 666 17.38 27.26 7.10
C VAL A 666 17.71 27.66 5.66
N LEU A 667 16.78 28.30 4.94
CA LEU A 667 17.02 28.73 3.55
C LEU A 667 18.08 29.83 3.46
N ARG A 668 18.18 30.74 4.43
CA ARG A 668 19.30 31.71 4.54
C ARG A 668 20.63 30.97 4.67
N LEU A 669 20.74 30.05 5.63
CA LEU A 669 21.95 29.27 5.86
C LEU A 669 22.37 28.47 4.62
N VAL A 670 21.42 27.80 3.96
CA VAL A 670 21.66 27.06 2.72
C VAL A 670 22.26 27.94 1.63
N ARG A 671 21.76 29.19 1.48
CA ARG A 671 22.29 30.14 0.49
C ARG A 671 23.67 30.66 0.88
N ASP A 672 23.83 31.12 2.12
CA ASP A 672 25.03 31.84 2.57
C ASP A 672 26.26 30.91 2.62
N THR A 673 26.04 29.62 2.85
CA THR A 673 27.10 28.60 2.88
C THR A 673 27.18 27.76 1.60
N GLY A 674 26.21 27.95 0.69
CA GLY A 674 26.10 27.21 -0.57
C GLY A 674 25.88 25.71 -0.38
N VAL A 675 25.09 25.29 0.60
CA VAL A 675 24.75 23.87 0.82
C VAL A 675 24.25 23.23 -0.48
N THR A 676 24.73 22.01 -0.77
CA THR A 676 24.37 21.27 -1.98
C THR A 676 23.44 20.09 -1.70
N HIS A 677 23.46 19.57 -0.47
CA HIS A 677 22.64 18.44 -0.05
C HIS A 677 21.89 18.79 1.23
N VAL A 678 20.57 18.66 1.18
CA VAL A 678 19.69 18.79 2.34
C VAL A 678 18.90 17.51 2.48
N GLN A 679 18.81 17.03 3.72
CA GLN A 679 17.94 15.94 4.10
C GLN A 679 16.86 16.47 5.04
N ALA A 680 15.62 16.06 4.81
CA ALA A 680 14.50 16.35 5.70
C ALA A 680 13.40 15.31 5.53
N THR A 681 12.50 15.23 6.50
CA THR A 681 11.26 14.45 6.36
C THR A 681 10.30 15.13 5.38
N PRO A 682 9.31 14.42 4.79
CA PRO A 682 8.25 15.05 4.01
C PRO A 682 7.61 16.26 4.69
N SER A 683 7.36 16.18 6.01
CA SER A 683 6.87 17.32 6.80
C SER A 683 7.88 18.48 6.84
N GLY A 684 9.17 18.20 7.08
CA GLY A 684 10.22 19.22 7.05
C GLY A 684 10.36 19.90 5.67
N TRP A 685 10.24 19.13 4.59
CA TRP A 685 10.26 19.68 3.24
C TRP A 685 9.09 20.62 2.93
N ARG A 686 7.90 20.34 3.48
CA ARG A 686 6.75 21.25 3.36
C ARG A 686 7.04 22.61 3.99
N VAL A 687 7.66 22.61 5.19
CA VAL A 687 8.08 23.85 5.87
C VAL A 687 9.05 24.65 5.00
N LEU A 688 10.01 24.00 4.34
CA LEU A 688 10.96 24.68 3.44
C LEU A 688 10.29 25.21 2.17
N LEU A 689 9.33 24.49 1.59
CA LEU A 689 8.54 24.97 0.44
C LEU A 689 7.70 26.20 0.78
N GLU A 690 7.02 26.18 1.92
CA GLU A 690 6.23 27.30 2.44
C GLU A 690 7.11 28.53 2.72
N ALA A 691 8.32 28.31 3.26
CA ALA A 691 9.32 29.36 3.47
C ALA A 691 9.91 29.93 2.17
N GLY A 692 9.58 29.34 1.01
CA GLY A 692 9.90 29.89 -0.31
C GLY A 692 11.00 29.16 -1.07
N LEU A 693 11.31 27.91 -0.75
CA LEU A 693 12.27 27.09 -1.50
C LEU A 693 11.96 27.12 -3.02
N GLY A 694 12.89 27.67 -3.80
CA GLY A 694 12.80 27.78 -5.25
C GLY A 694 11.69 28.70 -5.79
N ARG A 695 11.15 29.64 -4.99
CA ARG A 695 10.27 30.69 -5.51
C ARG A 695 11.08 31.78 -6.22
N THR A 696 10.84 31.96 -7.51
CA THR A 696 11.34 33.07 -8.33
C THR A 696 10.17 33.97 -8.74
N ALA A 697 9.79 34.95 -7.90
CA ALA A 697 8.85 35.98 -8.33
C ALA A 697 9.04 37.30 -7.57
N GLY A 698 9.44 38.36 -8.29
CA GLY A 698 9.13 39.75 -7.90
C GLY A 698 10.27 40.65 -7.39
N GLY A 699 11.48 40.15 -7.15
CA GLY A 699 12.63 41.00 -6.81
C GLY A 699 13.53 40.43 -5.72
N VAL A 700 14.75 40.06 -6.13
CA VAL A 700 15.95 39.89 -5.28
C VAL A 700 15.84 38.84 -4.16
N THR A 701 15.67 37.58 -4.52
CA THR A 701 16.35 36.50 -3.79
C THR A 701 17.16 35.68 -4.80
N PRO A 702 18.51 35.75 -4.77
CA PRO A 702 19.34 34.92 -5.64
C PRO A 702 19.04 33.43 -5.39
N GLU A 703 18.98 32.64 -6.45
CA GLU A 703 19.00 31.18 -6.35
C GLU A 703 20.26 30.72 -5.58
N PRO A 704 20.22 29.60 -4.84
CA PRO A 704 21.45 29.01 -4.31
C PRO A 704 22.44 28.80 -5.48
N PRO A 705 23.75 29.04 -5.26
CA PRO A 705 24.74 29.06 -6.34
C PRO A 705 24.88 27.71 -7.07
N GLU A 706 24.41 26.62 -6.47
CA GLU A 706 24.39 25.27 -7.05
C GLU A 706 23.02 24.60 -6.87
N PRO A 707 22.58 23.77 -7.84
CA PRO A 707 21.30 23.09 -7.80
C PRO A 707 21.21 22.05 -6.65
N LEU A 708 20.27 22.26 -5.72
CA LEU A 708 20.09 21.45 -4.51
C LEU A 708 19.69 19.99 -4.81
N VAL A 709 20.35 19.04 -4.15
CA VAL A 709 19.94 17.64 -4.04
C VAL A 709 19.13 17.46 -2.75
N ALA A 710 17.88 17.03 -2.90
CA ALA A 710 16.99 16.77 -1.78
C ALA A 710 16.95 15.27 -1.47
N VAL A 711 17.24 14.93 -0.21
CA VAL A 711 16.99 13.59 0.34
C VAL A 711 15.77 13.67 1.26
N THR A 712 14.84 12.76 1.08
CA THR A 712 13.65 12.64 1.93
C THR A 712 13.53 11.25 2.51
N GLY A 713 13.06 11.16 3.75
CA GLY A 713 12.96 9.89 4.46
C GLY A 713 12.21 10.04 5.77
N GLY A 714 12.02 8.94 6.49
CA GLY A 714 11.34 8.96 7.79
C GLY A 714 9.81 8.98 7.70
N GLU A 715 9.17 9.40 6.60
CA GLU A 715 7.71 9.31 6.38
C GLU A 715 7.36 8.85 4.96
N ALA A 716 6.11 8.46 4.73
CA ALA A 716 5.61 8.26 3.37
C ALA A 716 5.57 9.61 2.65
N LEU A 717 6.21 9.71 1.48
CA LEU A 717 6.23 10.92 0.67
C LEU A 717 5.00 10.95 -0.25
N PRO A 718 4.05 11.90 -0.08
CA PRO A 718 2.88 12.01 -0.94
C PRO A 718 3.25 12.44 -2.37
N VAL A 719 2.56 11.89 -3.38
CA VAL A 719 2.77 12.24 -4.80
C VAL A 719 2.68 13.76 -5.07
N PRO A 720 1.70 14.52 -4.54
CA PRO A 720 1.63 15.97 -4.78
C PRO A 720 2.87 16.71 -4.26
N LEU A 721 3.34 16.36 -3.05
CA LEU A 721 4.54 16.94 -2.46
C LEU A 721 5.80 16.54 -3.23
N ALA A 722 5.89 15.29 -3.68
CA ALA A 722 6.99 14.81 -4.51
C ALA A 722 7.12 15.60 -5.82
N ARG A 723 5.99 15.83 -6.52
CA ARG A 723 5.92 16.66 -7.74
C ARG A 723 6.40 18.09 -7.48
N GLU A 724 5.89 18.71 -6.43
CA GLU A 724 6.24 20.08 -6.09
C GLU A 724 7.73 20.23 -5.75
N LEU A 725 8.26 19.37 -4.88
CA LEU A 725 9.68 19.36 -4.53
C LEU A 725 10.55 19.13 -5.74
N ARG A 726 10.22 18.13 -6.56
CA ARG A 726 11.01 17.75 -7.74
C ARG A 726 11.10 18.87 -8.77
N ALA A 727 10.12 19.78 -8.82
CA ALA A 727 10.15 20.97 -9.66
C ALA A 727 11.08 22.09 -9.13
N ARG A 728 11.54 22.02 -7.87
CA ARG A 728 12.37 23.04 -7.21
C ARG A 728 13.79 22.58 -6.89
N VAL A 729 14.06 21.29 -7.02
CA VAL A 729 15.36 20.67 -6.73
C VAL A 729 15.86 19.91 -7.95
N SER A 730 17.17 19.71 -8.07
CA SER A 730 17.73 19.02 -9.23
C SER A 730 17.51 17.52 -9.20
N ARG A 731 17.60 16.94 -8.00
CA ARG A 731 17.37 15.54 -7.71
C ARG A 731 16.59 15.41 -6.41
N LEU A 732 15.60 14.53 -6.40
CA LEU A 732 14.84 14.16 -5.22
C LEU A 732 15.02 12.66 -5.00
N VAL A 733 15.57 12.27 -3.87
CA VAL A 733 15.82 10.86 -3.52
C VAL A 733 15.01 10.53 -2.27
N ASN A 734 14.13 9.54 -2.38
CA ASN A 734 13.36 9.00 -1.27
C ASN A 734 14.10 7.81 -0.66
N GLY A 735 14.63 7.99 0.55
CA GLY A 735 15.28 6.96 1.35
C GLY A 735 14.33 6.35 2.37
N TYR A 736 14.40 5.04 2.53
CA TYR A 736 13.64 4.30 3.53
C TYR A 736 14.56 3.37 4.30
N GLY A 737 14.40 3.35 5.61
CA GLY A 737 14.98 2.35 6.49
C GLY A 737 14.44 2.55 7.91
N PRO A 738 14.23 1.46 8.66
CA PRO A 738 14.08 1.53 10.10
C PRO A 738 15.46 1.64 10.76
N THR A 739 15.52 2.16 11.98
CA THR A 739 16.75 2.27 12.78
C THR A 739 17.46 0.92 12.95
N GLU A 740 16.70 -0.17 13.05
CA GLU A 740 17.20 -1.55 13.16
C GLU A 740 17.91 -2.08 11.90
N ALA A 741 17.80 -1.37 10.77
CA ALA A 741 18.52 -1.66 9.52
C ALA A 741 19.49 -0.52 9.14
N THR A 742 19.94 0.26 10.14
CA THR A 742 20.96 1.31 10.02
C THR A 742 20.56 2.40 9.02
N ILE A 743 19.68 3.31 9.44
CA ILE A 743 19.27 4.53 8.74
C ILE A 743 18.48 4.28 7.43
N TYR A 744 19.13 3.80 6.37
CA TYR A 744 18.50 3.52 5.08
C TYR A 744 18.83 2.11 4.60
N ALA A 745 17.80 1.38 4.19
CA ALA A 745 17.90 0.06 3.59
C ALA A 745 17.57 0.09 2.08
N THR A 746 16.72 1.02 1.66
CA THR A 746 16.32 1.19 0.25
C THR A 746 16.33 2.66 -0.14
N MET A 747 16.55 2.95 -1.43
CA MET A 747 16.45 4.31 -1.97
C MET A 747 15.78 4.32 -3.36
N ALA A 748 15.03 5.39 -3.65
CA ALA A 748 14.42 5.67 -4.94
C ALA A 748 14.74 7.09 -5.42
N GLU A 749 15.28 7.24 -6.63
CA GLU A 749 15.27 8.54 -7.29
C GLU A 749 13.85 8.83 -7.83
N ILE A 750 13.30 9.98 -7.46
CA ILE A 750 11.94 10.37 -7.81
C ILE A 750 11.96 11.07 -9.19
N PRO A 751 11.21 10.56 -10.18
CA PRO A 751 11.11 11.19 -11.50
C PRO A 751 10.36 12.53 -11.42
N ALA A 752 10.46 13.33 -12.48
CA ALA A 752 9.82 14.65 -12.58
C ALA A 752 8.29 14.59 -12.36
N ASP A 753 7.65 13.54 -12.88
CA ASP A 753 6.21 13.32 -12.75
C ASP A 753 5.94 11.88 -12.28
N PRO A 754 5.95 11.62 -10.95
CA PRO A 754 5.68 10.30 -10.41
C PRO A 754 4.17 10.01 -10.36
N ASP A 755 3.74 8.89 -10.93
CA ASP A 755 2.37 8.36 -10.73
C ASP A 755 2.18 7.71 -9.35
N GLU A 756 3.26 7.11 -8.83
CA GLU A 756 3.34 6.49 -7.51
C GLU A 756 4.73 6.75 -6.92
N VAL A 757 4.83 7.00 -5.62
CA VAL A 757 6.11 7.16 -4.91
C VAL A 757 6.51 5.82 -4.28
N THR A 758 7.68 5.32 -4.65
CA THR A 758 8.24 4.06 -4.15
C THR A 758 9.32 4.32 -3.10
N ILE A 759 9.61 3.32 -2.27
CA ILE A 759 10.84 3.30 -1.43
C ILE A 759 12.05 2.75 -2.20
N GLY A 760 11.83 2.31 -3.45
CA GLY A 760 12.90 2.01 -4.41
C GLY A 760 13.40 0.58 -4.31
N ARG A 761 14.72 0.40 -4.39
CA ARG A 761 15.38 -0.90 -4.34
C ARG A 761 16.34 -0.98 -3.15
N PRO A 762 16.69 -2.19 -2.69
CA PRO A 762 17.68 -2.36 -1.64
C PRO A 762 19.03 -1.74 -2.02
N LEU A 763 19.67 -1.11 -1.04
CA LEU A 763 21.04 -0.60 -1.16
C LEU A 763 22.05 -1.77 -1.29
N PRO A 764 23.27 -1.51 -1.77
CA PRO A 764 24.37 -2.47 -1.71
C PRO A 764 24.46 -3.23 -0.38
N ASN A 765 24.68 -4.54 -0.49
CA ASN A 765 24.79 -5.50 0.63
C ASN A 765 23.55 -5.56 1.54
N THR A 766 22.40 -5.08 1.06
CA THR A 766 21.10 -5.16 1.73
C THR A 766 20.14 -5.96 0.88
N ARG A 767 19.35 -6.83 1.50
CA ARG A 767 18.30 -7.60 0.85
C ARG A 767 16.94 -7.26 1.46
N ALA A 768 15.92 -7.19 0.63
CA ALA A 768 14.54 -6.96 1.02
C ALA A 768 13.69 -8.15 0.57
N TYR A 769 12.94 -8.72 1.51
CA TYR A 769 11.98 -9.78 1.27
C TYR A 769 10.59 -9.28 1.61
N LEU A 770 9.60 -9.61 0.78
CA LEU A 770 8.20 -9.40 1.12
C LEU A 770 7.60 -10.75 1.45
N LEU A 771 7.27 -10.95 2.72
CA LEU A 771 6.89 -12.26 3.26
C LEU A 771 5.45 -12.23 3.81
N ASP A 772 4.80 -13.39 3.82
CA ASP A 772 3.54 -13.61 4.54
C ASP A 772 3.78 -13.93 6.04
N ASP A 773 2.72 -14.13 6.81
CA ASP A 773 2.79 -14.41 8.25
C ASP A 773 3.54 -15.71 8.59
N ASP A 774 3.68 -16.62 7.62
CA ASP A 774 4.42 -17.87 7.72
C ASP A 774 5.85 -17.74 7.14
N LEU A 775 6.31 -16.52 6.89
CA LEU A 775 7.62 -16.18 6.33
C LEU A 775 7.87 -16.73 4.91
N ARG A 776 6.81 -16.89 4.10
CA ARG A 776 6.93 -17.29 2.68
C ARG A 776 6.88 -16.07 1.75
N PRO A 777 7.62 -16.07 0.63
CA PRO A 777 7.59 -14.96 -0.31
C PRO A 777 6.20 -14.74 -0.90
N VAL A 778 5.78 -13.47 -0.94
CA VAL A 778 4.52 -13.07 -1.59
C VAL A 778 4.74 -12.77 -3.07
N PRO A 779 3.74 -13.01 -3.93
CA PRO A 779 3.82 -12.65 -5.35
C PRO A 779 3.96 -11.16 -5.64
N VAL A 780 4.49 -10.87 -6.83
CA VAL A 780 4.62 -9.49 -7.32
C VAL A 780 3.26 -8.82 -7.40
N GLY A 781 3.15 -7.62 -6.82
CA GLY A 781 1.92 -6.83 -6.75
C GLY A 781 1.03 -7.15 -5.55
N LEU A 782 1.33 -8.17 -4.74
CA LEU A 782 0.60 -8.45 -3.50
C LEU A 782 1.29 -7.85 -2.27
N PRO A 783 0.52 -7.47 -1.25
CA PRO A 783 1.07 -6.96 0.00
C PRO A 783 1.72 -8.08 0.82
N GLY A 784 2.92 -7.82 1.34
CA GLY A 784 3.62 -8.65 2.32
C GLY A 784 4.30 -7.79 3.39
N GLU A 785 4.73 -8.40 4.49
CA GLU A 785 5.59 -7.76 5.48
C GLU A 785 6.99 -7.58 4.88
N LEU A 786 7.52 -6.35 4.92
CA LEU A 786 8.90 -6.09 4.53
C LEU A 786 9.85 -6.62 5.60
N CYS A 787 10.73 -7.53 5.19
CA CYS A 787 11.81 -8.07 6.00
C CYS A 787 13.14 -7.67 5.37
N LEU A 788 14.09 -7.21 6.19
CA LEU A 788 15.39 -6.71 5.73
C LEU A 788 16.51 -7.64 6.17
N ALA A 789 17.54 -7.80 5.36
CA ALA A 789 18.70 -8.63 5.67
C ALA A 789 19.99 -8.03 5.13
N GLY A 790 21.13 -8.58 5.55
CA GLY A 790 22.46 -8.20 5.07
C GLY A 790 23.23 -7.30 6.04
N ALA A 791 24.25 -6.63 5.51
CA ALA A 791 25.28 -5.95 6.31
C ALA A 791 24.75 -4.74 7.10
N GLY A 792 23.60 -4.18 6.72
CA GLY A 792 22.97 -3.04 7.39
C GLY A 792 22.22 -3.38 8.68
N LEU A 793 22.08 -4.67 9.05
CA LEU A 793 21.32 -5.02 10.26
C LEU A 793 22.02 -4.59 11.55
N ALA A 794 21.24 -4.02 12.47
CA ALA A 794 21.66 -3.75 13.83
C ALA A 794 22.01 -5.04 14.58
N ALA A 795 22.84 -4.93 15.62
CA ALA A 795 23.15 -6.05 16.50
C ALA A 795 21.90 -6.56 17.23
N GLY A 796 20.98 -5.66 17.59
CA GLY A 796 19.73 -5.97 18.27
C GLY A 796 19.26 -4.80 19.13
N TYR A 797 18.39 -5.10 20.09
CA TYR A 797 17.96 -4.14 21.11
C TYR A 797 18.81 -4.29 22.37
N LEU A 798 19.38 -3.19 22.84
CA LEU A 798 20.19 -3.13 24.06
C LEU A 798 19.37 -3.64 25.25
N ASN A 799 19.94 -4.58 26.01
CA ASN A 799 19.34 -5.16 27.22
C ASN A 799 17.96 -5.82 27.00
N ARG A 800 17.61 -6.19 25.76
CA ARG A 800 16.30 -6.74 25.36
C ARG A 800 16.42 -7.91 24.40
N ASP A 801 16.97 -9.03 24.89
CA ASP A 801 17.14 -10.26 24.13
C ASP A 801 15.79 -10.85 23.67
N ASP A 802 14.74 -10.65 24.47
CA ASP A 802 13.36 -11.05 24.17
C ASP A 802 12.85 -10.38 22.87
N LEU A 803 12.92 -9.05 22.79
CA LEU A 803 12.52 -8.30 21.60
C LEU A 803 13.47 -8.54 20.42
N THR A 804 14.75 -8.77 20.71
CA THR A 804 15.75 -9.07 19.68
C THR A 804 15.40 -10.39 19.00
N ALA A 805 15.10 -11.44 19.76
CA ALA A 805 14.68 -12.73 19.20
C ALA A 805 13.33 -12.67 18.48
N GLU A 806 12.40 -11.81 18.93
CA GLU A 806 11.11 -11.61 18.26
C GLU A 806 11.25 -10.95 16.88
N ARG A 807 12.11 -9.92 16.76
CA ARG A 807 12.20 -9.08 15.56
C ARG A 807 13.34 -9.44 14.61
N PHE A 808 14.44 -9.99 15.13
CA PHE A 808 15.58 -10.44 14.35
C PHE A 808 15.60 -11.96 14.29
N VAL A 809 14.83 -12.50 13.36
CA VAL A 809 14.62 -13.95 13.21
C VAL A 809 15.63 -14.54 12.23
N THR A 810 15.97 -15.81 12.45
CA THR A 810 16.83 -16.57 11.54
C THR A 810 15.96 -17.49 10.69
N VAL A 811 16.09 -17.40 9.37
CA VAL A 811 15.36 -18.23 8.39
C VAL A 811 16.35 -19.09 7.60
N PRO A 812 15.97 -20.30 7.17
CA PRO A 812 16.79 -21.09 6.26
C PRO A 812 17.13 -20.32 4.97
N ALA A 813 18.38 -20.37 4.51
CA ALA A 813 18.83 -19.61 3.34
C ALA A 813 18.15 -20.06 2.03
N ASP A 814 17.65 -21.29 1.96
CA ASP A 814 16.84 -21.78 0.84
C ASP A 814 15.41 -21.22 0.85
N ALA A 815 14.85 -20.89 2.01
CA ALA A 815 13.53 -20.29 2.16
C ALA A 815 13.46 -18.84 1.65
N VAL A 816 14.58 -18.10 1.71
CA VAL A 816 14.71 -16.71 1.23
C VAL A 816 15.71 -16.54 0.09
N GLY A 817 16.22 -17.65 -0.45
CA GLY A 817 17.08 -17.73 -1.63
C GLY A 817 18.59 -17.64 -1.31
N PRO A 818 19.44 -18.48 -1.94
CA PRO A 818 20.89 -18.50 -1.77
C PRO A 818 21.61 -17.34 -2.48
N GLY A 819 21.16 -16.09 -2.33
CA GLY A 819 21.88 -14.90 -2.81
C GLY A 819 23.31 -14.74 -2.22
N ALA A 820 23.73 -15.66 -1.34
CA ALA A 820 25.04 -15.73 -0.71
C ALA A 820 25.97 -16.83 -1.26
N ALA A 821 25.57 -17.62 -2.25
CA ALA A 821 26.35 -18.79 -2.70
C ALA A 821 27.33 -18.54 -3.88
N SER A 822 27.57 -17.30 -4.30
CA SER A 822 28.49 -17.03 -5.41
C SER A 822 29.47 -15.88 -5.14
N ALA A 823 30.42 -16.13 -4.25
CA ALA A 823 31.83 -15.81 -4.49
C ALA A 823 32.66 -16.68 -3.55
N GLU A 824 33.39 -17.65 -4.10
CA GLU A 824 34.43 -18.36 -3.38
C GLU A 824 35.40 -17.33 -2.78
N GLY A 825 35.54 -17.31 -1.43
CA GLY A 825 36.75 -16.79 -0.80
C GLY A 825 36.77 -15.37 -0.22
N ALA A 826 35.65 -14.80 0.26
CA ALA A 826 35.71 -13.67 1.20
C ALA A 826 34.52 -13.73 2.18
N GLY A 827 34.81 -13.72 3.49
CA GLY A 827 33.79 -13.68 4.53
C GLY A 827 33.00 -12.37 4.47
N ILE A 828 31.77 -12.45 3.94
CA ILE A 828 30.83 -11.32 3.84
C ILE A 828 30.19 -10.98 5.20
N ASP A 829 30.46 -11.79 6.24
CA ASP A 829 29.73 -11.75 7.51
C ASP A 829 30.62 -11.32 8.70
N GLY A 830 30.66 -10.02 8.95
CA GLY A 830 31.11 -9.43 10.23
C GLY A 830 30.10 -9.69 11.36
N GLY A 831 29.99 -10.96 11.75
CA GLY A 831 29.22 -11.38 12.93
C GLY A 831 27.73 -11.69 12.71
N ALA A 832 27.32 -12.20 11.54
CA ALA A 832 25.93 -12.56 11.23
C ALA A 832 25.71 -13.95 10.60
N ARG A 833 26.67 -14.89 10.73
CA ARG A 833 26.41 -16.32 10.54
C ARG A 833 26.25 -17.00 11.90
N SER A 834 25.02 -17.40 12.23
CA SER A 834 24.82 -18.58 13.08
C SER A 834 24.77 -19.78 12.16
N ASP A 835 25.67 -20.75 12.35
CA ASP A 835 25.73 -22.10 11.76
C ASP A 835 25.23 -22.28 10.30
N GLU A 836 26.16 -22.60 9.41
CA GLU A 836 26.00 -23.14 8.04
C GLU A 836 24.55 -23.27 7.51
N GLY A 837 24.05 -22.23 6.81
CA GLY A 837 22.86 -22.34 5.95
C GLY A 837 21.64 -21.51 6.34
N ALA A 838 21.76 -20.54 7.24
CA ALA A 838 20.65 -19.66 7.63
C ALA A 838 20.96 -18.16 7.46
N GLU A 839 19.92 -17.37 7.22
CA GLU A 839 19.96 -15.92 7.05
C GLU A 839 19.22 -15.22 8.20
N ARG A 840 19.85 -14.20 8.79
CA ARG A 840 19.21 -13.35 9.80
C ARG A 840 18.44 -12.22 9.10
N ILE A 841 17.16 -12.09 9.40
CA ILE A 841 16.27 -11.06 8.86
C ILE A 841 15.67 -10.21 10.00
N TYR A 842 15.47 -8.92 9.74
CA TYR A 842 14.72 -8.02 10.61
C TYR A 842 13.30 -7.81 10.07
N ARG A 843 12.31 -8.14 10.90
CA ARG A 843 10.88 -7.94 10.62
C ARG A 843 10.47 -6.50 10.93
N THR A 844 10.18 -5.72 9.89
CA THR A 844 9.96 -4.27 10.03
C THR A 844 8.58 -3.92 10.61
N GLY A 845 7.59 -4.81 10.45
CA GLY A 845 6.17 -4.52 10.63
C GLY A 845 5.55 -3.63 9.54
N ASP A 846 6.31 -3.24 8.52
CA ASP A 846 5.82 -2.43 7.41
C ASP A 846 5.20 -3.32 6.31
N ARG A 847 4.06 -2.91 5.77
CA ARG A 847 3.39 -3.58 4.65
C ARG A 847 3.84 -2.93 3.34
N CYS A 848 4.36 -3.75 2.43
CA CYS A 848 4.88 -3.32 1.14
C CYS A 848 4.43 -4.28 0.03
N ARG A 849 4.59 -3.86 -1.23
CA ARG A 849 4.43 -4.74 -2.39
C ARG A 849 5.55 -4.53 -3.40
N TRP A 850 5.92 -5.59 -4.12
CA TRP A 850 6.80 -5.47 -5.28
C TRP A 850 6.03 -4.88 -6.45
N LEU A 851 6.65 -3.94 -7.16
CA LEU A 851 6.26 -3.53 -8.49
C LEU A 851 6.91 -4.44 -9.54
N PRO A 852 6.37 -4.54 -10.77
CA PRO A 852 6.89 -5.43 -11.81
C PRO A 852 8.34 -5.17 -12.22
N ASP A 853 8.86 -3.97 -11.94
CA ASP A 853 10.24 -3.59 -12.23
C ASP A 853 11.22 -3.92 -11.08
N GLY A 854 10.74 -4.41 -9.94
CA GLY A 854 11.55 -4.68 -8.76
C GLY A 854 11.75 -3.47 -7.85
N ARG A 855 10.97 -2.39 -8.01
CA ARG A 855 10.83 -1.36 -6.97
C ARG A 855 9.81 -1.80 -5.92
N ILE A 856 9.95 -1.28 -4.70
CA ILE A 856 9.05 -1.58 -3.59
C ILE A 856 8.14 -0.37 -3.34
N ALA A 857 6.83 -0.61 -3.33
CA ALA A 857 5.83 0.36 -2.90
C ALA A 857 5.48 0.15 -1.43
N TYR A 858 5.48 1.23 -0.64
CA TYR A 858 5.09 1.21 0.77
C TYR A 858 3.58 1.43 0.91
N LEU A 859 2.90 0.55 1.66
CA LEU A 859 1.45 0.54 1.80
C LEU A 859 0.98 0.99 3.19
N GLY A 860 1.87 1.00 4.20
CA GLY A 860 1.54 1.34 5.58
C GLY A 860 2.20 0.40 6.57
N ARG A 861 1.71 0.37 7.81
CA ARG A 861 2.14 -0.56 8.86
C ARG A 861 1.09 -1.63 9.11
N ALA A 862 1.53 -2.81 9.55
CA ALA A 862 0.66 -3.89 10.00
C ALA A 862 0.27 -3.74 11.47
N ASP A 863 1.07 -3.02 12.25
CA ASP A 863 0.89 -2.78 13.69
C ASP A 863 0.41 -1.35 13.99
N ASP A 864 0.25 -1.05 15.28
CA ASP A 864 -0.26 0.23 15.79
C ASP A 864 0.79 1.35 15.81
N GLN A 865 1.94 1.12 15.20
CA GLN A 865 2.99 2.12 15.11
C GLN A 865 2.68 3.10 13.98
N VAL A 866 2.94 4.38 14.22
CA VAL A 866 2.71 5.44 13.26
C VAL A 866 3.93 6.35 13.16
N LYS A 867 4.01 7.10 12.07
CA LYS A 867 4.98 8.17 11.88
C LYS A 867 4.24 9.51 12.00
N ILE A 868 4.67 10.39 12.90
CA ILE A 868 4.13 11.73 13.08
C ILE A 868 5.30 12.71 12.93
N ARG A 869 5.30 13.54 11.90
CA ARG A 869 6.38 14.51 11.61
C ARG A 869 7.76 13.88 11.45
N GLY A 870 7.82 12.63 11.01
CA GLY A 870 9.04 11.82 10.89
C GLY A 870 9.44 11.09 12.16
N HIS A 871 8.79 11.38 13.28
CA HIS A 871 9.02 10.68 14.54
C HIS A 871 8.28 9.35 14.53
N ARG A 872 9.01 8.28 14.88
CA ARG A 872 8.44 6.95 15.09
C ARG A 872 7.70 6.94 16.42
N VAL A 873 6.38 6.80 16.39
CA VAL A 873 5.49 6.86 17.55
C VAL A 873 4.75 5.53 17.71
N GLU A 874 4.92 4.90 18.87
CA GLU A 874 4.12 3.75 19.28
C GLU A 874 2.86 4.24 19.98
N LEU A 875 1.68 4.06 19.36
CA LEU A 875 0.41 4.50 19.95
C LEU A 875 0.13 3.81 21.30
N GLY A 876 0.66 2.59 21.48
CA GLY A 876 0.63 1.87 22.75
C GLY A 876 1.35 2.58 23.89
N GLU A 877 2.46 3.31 23.64
CA GLU A 877 3.19 4.06 24.68
C GLU A 877 2.34 5.20 25.24
N ILE A 878 1.63 5.91 24.35
CA ILE A 878 0.70 6.98 24.74
C ILE A 878 -0.50 6.40 25.48
N THR A 879 -1.07 5.30 24.94
CA THR A 879 -2.21 4.60 25.54
C THR A 879 -1.88 4.14 26.96
N ALA A 880 -0.71 3.53 27.18
CA ALA A 880 -0.25 3.08 28.49
C ALA A 880 -0.13 4.22 29.50
N ARG A 881 0.45 5.37 29.10
CA ARG A 881 0.56 6.56 29.95
C ARG A 881 -0.80 7.20 30.27
N LEU A 882 -1.73 7.19 29.31
CA LEU A 882 -3.10 7.66 29.55
C LEU A 882 -3.86 6.77 30.53
N LEU A 883 -3.65 5.45 30.48
CA LEU A 883 -4.26 4.51 31.43
C LEU A 883 -3.77 4.70 32.88
N GLU A 884 -2.62 5.36 33.08
CA GLU A 884 -2.11 5.74 34.42
C GLU A 884 -2.81 6.98 34.98
N HIS A 885 -3.52 7.76 34.16
CA HIS A 885 -4.23 8.96 34.60
C HIS A 885 -5.45 8.58 35.48
N PRO A 886 -5.66 9.23 36.66
CA PRO A 886 -6.72 8.85 37.59
C PRO A 886 -8.14 8.86 37.02
N ALA A 887 -8.41 9.71 36.03
CA ALA A 887 -9.74 9.83 35.41
C ALA A 887 -10.02 8.78 34.33
N VAL A 888 -8.99 8.14 33.76
CA VAL A 888 -9.12 7.28 32.56
C VAL A 888 -9.30 5.81 32.98
N ALA A 889 -10.32 5.16 32.42
CA ALA A 889 -10.62 3.74 32.60
C ALA A 889 -10.12 2.90 31.42
N GLU A 890 -10.41 3.35 30.19
CA GLU A 890 -9.95 2.76 28.95
C GLU A 890 -9.53 3.88 27.99
N THR A 891 -8.62 3.59 27.07
CA THR A 891 -8.23 4.55 26.03
C THR A 891 -7.70 3.83 24.81
N THR A 892 -7.85 4.48 23.65
CA THR A 892 -7.07 4.16 22.45
C THR A 892 -6.65 5.47 21.80
N VAL A 893 -5.43 5.49 21.29
CA VAL A 893 -4.93 6.61 20.48
C VAL A 893 -4.87 6.15 19.03
N VAL A 894 -5.23 7.04 18.10
CA VAL A 894 -5.10 6.79 16.65
C VAL A 894 -4.43 7.98 15.96
N ARG A 895 -3.77 7.70 14.84
CA ARG A 895 -3.42 8.75 13.88
C ARG A 895 -4.65 9.12 13.06
N HIS A 896 -4.90 10.41 12.92
CA HIS A 896 -5.91 10.96 12.04
C HIS A 896 -5.23 11.73 10.92
N ASP A 897 -5.57 11.39 9.67
CA ASP A 897 -5.10 12.04 8.45
C ASP A 897 -6.24 12.91 7.87
N PRO A 898 -6.15 14.26 7.96
CA PRO A 898 -7.18 15.16 7.44
C PRO A 898 -7.34 15.07 5.91
N ALA A 899 -8.57 15.23 5.41
CA ALA A 899 -8.88 15.09 3.98
C ALA A 899 -8.31 16.22 3.09
N ASP A 900 -8.07 17.41 3.66
CA ASP A 900 -7.64 18.61 2.92
C ASP A 900 -6.11 18.75 2.78
N GLY A 901 -5.35 17.69 3.08
CA GLY A 901 -3.88 17.70 3.01
C GLY A 901 -3.19 18.33 4.23
N ASP A 902 -3.97 18.70 5.25
CA ASP A 902 -3.50 19.12 6.56
C ASP A 902 -2.66 18.02 7.25
N GLU A 903 -1.87 18.41 8.24
CA GLU A 903 -0.89 17.52 8.87
C GLU A 903 -1.54 16.40 9.69
N ALA A 904 -0.96 15.19 9.62
CA ALA A 904 -1.39 14.05 10.42
C ALA A 904 -1.24 14.35 11.92
N ARG A 905 -2.26 14.02 12.72
CA ARG A 905 -2.26 14.29 14.16
C ARG A 905 -2.75 13.11 14.99
N LEU A 906 -2.44 13.15 16.27
CA LEU A 906 -2.85 12.13 17.23
C LEU A 906 -4.18 12.51 17.89
N VAL A 907 -5.12 11.56 17.93
CA VAL A 907 -6.43 11.71 18.58
C VAL A 907 -6.54 10.64 19.67
N ALA A 908 -6.82 11.04 20.90
CA ALA A 908 -7.04 10.14 22.02
C ALA A 908 -8.54 9.96 22.29
N TYR A 909 -9.00 8.72 22.29
CA TYR A 909 -10.37 8.34 22.64
C TYR A 909 -10.36 7.76 24.05
N LEU A 910 -11.15 8.34 24.95
CA LEU A 910 -11.11 8.07 26.38
C LEU A 910 -12.45 7.51 26.85
N VAL A 911 -12.41 6.51 27.72
CA VAL A 911 -13.54 6.11 28.57
C VAL A 911 -13.17 6.46 29.99
N LEU A 912 -14.03 7.20 30.67
CA LEU A 912 -13.75 7.72 32.02
C LEU A 912 -14.18 6.72 33.10
N ARG A 913 -13.51 6.78 34.26
CA ARG A 913 -13.90 5.98 35.43
C ARG A 913 -15.25 6.46 35.98
N PRO A 914 -16.11 5.55 36.49
CA PRO A 914 -17.40 5.93 37.07
C PRO A 914 -17.25 6.96 38.20
N GLY A 915 -18.03 8.04 38.15
CA GLY A 915 -18.05 9.08 39.17
C GLY A 915 -16.94 10.14 39.07
N VAL A 916 -16.08 10.07 38.05
CA VAL A 916 -15.09 11.11 37.74
C VAL A 916 -15.64 12.05 36.68
N GLY A 917 -15.45 13.36 36.86
CA GLY A 917 -15.80 14.37 35.85
C GLY A 917 -14.94 14.26 34.60
N VAL A 918 -15.37 14.90 33.50
CA VAL A 918 -14.54 14.99 32.29
C VAL A 918 -13.29 15.81 32.62
N PRO A 919 -12.08 15.22 32.51
CA PRO A 919 -10.84 15.97 32.75
C PRO A 919 -10.66 17.02 31.63
N GLU A 920 -10.15 18.18 32.01
CA GLU A 920 -9.80 19.23 31.05
C GLU A 920 -8.66 18.74 30.13
N PRO A 921 -8.68 19.05 28.83
CA PRO A 921 -7.60 18.66 27.91
C PRO A 921 -6.20 19.06 28.39
N ALA A 922 -6.08 20.21 29.05
CA ALA A 922 -4.82 20.69 29.63
C ALA A 922 -4.27 19.75 30.73
N ASP A 923 -5.13 19.15 31.55
CA ASP A 923 -4.75 18.20 32.61
C ASP A 923 -4.18 16.91 32.01
N LEU A 924 -4.89 16.33 31.04
CA LEU A 924 -4.44 15.13 30.31
C LEU A 924 -3.13 15.38 29.56
N ARG A 925 -3.01 16.52 28.89
CA ARG A 925 -1.80 16.94 28.17
C ARG A 925 -0.63 17.13 29.14
N GLY A 926 -0.87 17.79 30.27
CA GLY A 926 0.11 17.99 31.34
C GLY A 926 0.64 16.66 31.89
N HIS A 927 -0.25 15.71 32.21
CA HIS A 927 0.12 14.38 32.67
C HIS A 927 1.03 13.64 31.68
N LEU A 928 0.70 13.69 30.39
CA LEU A 928 1.54 13.06 29.36
C LEU A 928 2.88 13.77 29.15
N ALA A 929 2.90 15.10 29.18
CA ALA A 929 4.10 15.91 28.96
C ALA A 929 5.20 15.68 30.00
N LEU A 930 4.86 15.13 31.17
CA LEU A 930 5.83 14.72 32.19
C LEU A 930 6.81 13.65 31.70
N THR A 931 6.40 12.79 30.76
CA THR A 931 7.17 11.60 30.35
C THR A 931 7.29 11.41 28.84
N LEU A 932 6.36 11.97 28.07
CA LEU A 932 6.32 11.83 26.62
C LEU A 932 6.84 13.09 25.93
N PRO A 933 7.60 12.96 24.83
CA PRO A 933 7.95 14.10 23.98
C PRO A 933 6.71 14.79 23.42
N THR A 934 6.81 16.09 23.12
CA THR A 934 5.70 16.91 22.62
C THR A 934 5.03 16.34 21.37
N VAL A 935 5.78 15.69 20.47
CA VAL A 935 5.25 15.06 19.25
C VAL A 935 4.34 13.85 19.51
N MET A 936 4.42 13.26 20.71
CA MET A 936 3.58 12.14 21.13
C MET A 936 2.30 12.58 21.86
N LEU A 937 2.11 13.88 22.07
CA LEU A 937 0.93 14.41 22.76
C LEU A 937 -0.27 14.48 21.78
N PRO A 938 -1.43 13.91 22.13
CA PRO A 938 -2.65 14.06 21.35
C PRO A 938 -3.06 15.52 21.18
N ALA A 939 -3.56 15.85 19.98
CA ALA A 939 -4.11 17.16 19.65
C ALA A 939 -5.61 17.24 19.98
N ASP A 940 -6.33 16.12 19.82
CA ASP A 940 -7.76 16.02 20.09
C ASP A 940 -8.03 14.95 21.16
N TRP A 941 -9.05 15.19 21.98
CA TRP A 941 -9.46 14.34 23.10
C TRP A 941 -10.96 14.08 23.02
N ILE A 942 -11.37 12.84 22.83
CA ILE A 942 -12.77 12.47 22.60
C ILE A 942 -13.21 11.48 23.67
N VAL A 943 -14.19 11.87 24.49
CA VAL A 943 -14.78 11.00 25.51
C VAL A 943 -15.88 10.14 24.90
N LEU A 944 -15.83 8.84 25.15
CA LEU A 944 -16.81 7.84 24.74
C LEU A 944 -17.39 7.13 25.96
N ASP A 945 -18.64 6.69 25.85
CA ASP A 945 -19.26 5.83 26.87
C ASP A 945 -18.56 4.46 26.96
N ARG A 946 -18.06 3.97 25.80
CA ARG A 946 -17.28 2.74 25.67
C ARG A 946 -16.49 2.76 24.36
N LEU A 947 -15.38 2.02 24.31
CA LEU A 947 -14.68 1.81 23.04
C LEU A 947 -15.51 0.87 22.13
N PRO A 948 -15.66 1.18 20.84
CA PRO A 948 -16.26 0.25 19.88
C PRO A 948 -15.37 -0.97 19.76
N VAL A 949 -15.97 -2.16 19.72
CA VAL A 949 -15.24 -3.44 19.59
C VAL A 949 -15.79 -4.24 18.42
N ASN A 950 -14.90 -4.94 17.73
CA ASN A 950 -15.26 -5.88 16.67
C ASN A 950 -15.85 -7.19 17.25
N PRO A 951 -16.37 -8.11 16.42
CA PRO A 951 -16.95 -9.38 16.90
C PRO A 951 -15.99 -10.27 17.71
N ASN A 952 -14.67 -10.01 17.64
CA ASN A 952 -13.64 -10.72 18.40
C ASN A 952 -13.27 -10.02 19.71
N GLY A 953 -13.98 -8.96 20.10
CA GLY A 953 -13.75 -8.22 21.35
C GLY A 953 -12.52 -7.29 21.34
N LYS A 954 -11.90 -7.04 20.19
CA LYS A 954 -10.82 -6.04 20.03
C LYS A 954 -11.40 -4.69 19.64
N VAL A 955 -10.74 -3.60 20.04
CA VAL A 955 -11.17 -2.23 19.66
C VAL A 955 -11.25 -2.10 18.13
N ASP A 956 -12.41 -1.68 17.64
CA ASP A 956 -12.66 -1.40 16.23
C ASP A 956 -12.35 0.06 15.93
N ARG A 957 -11.13 0.33 15.47
CA ARG A 957 -10.66 1.69 15.18
C ARG A 957 -11.39 2.34 13.99
N SER A 958 -11.96 1.54 13.10
CA SER A 958 -12.72 2.04 11.94
C SER A 958 -14.10 2.56 12.35
N ALA A 959 -14.61 2.09 13.49
CA ALA A 959 -15.87 2.51 14.08
C ALA A 959 -15.73 3.68 15.08
N LEU A 960 -14.51 4.19 15.30
CA LEU A 960 -14.30 5.36 16.13
C LEU A 960 -14.89 6.60 15.44
N PRO A 961 -15.62 7.46 16.17
CA PRO A 961 -16.18 8.67 15.57
C PRO A 961 -15.04 9.60 15.15
N PRO A 962 -15.05 10.15 13.92
CA PRO A 962 -14.01 11.10 13.52
C PRO A 962 -14.02 12.32 14.45
N PRO A 963 -12.86 12.95 14.71
CA PRO A 963 -12.84 14.23 15.41
C PRO A 963 -13.72 15.23 14.66
N ALA A 964 -14.51 16.01 15.40
CA ALA A 964 -15.34 17.04 14.78
C ALA A 964 -14.43 17.96 13.95
N THR A 965 -14.81 18.23 12.69
CA THR A 965 -14.26 19.37 11.96
C THR A 965 -14.51 20.58 12.83
N ARG A 966 -13.45 21.28 13.26
CA ARG A 966 -13.57 22.48 14.09
C ARG A 966 -14.51 23.47 13.39
N THR A 967 -15.76 23.45 13.83
CA THR A 967 -16.79 24.42 13.50
C THR A 967 -16.90 25.30 14.74
N ALA A 968 -16.80 26.60 14.52
CA ALA A 968 -16.66 27.60 15.57
C ALA A 968 -17.73 27.43 16.67
N PRO A 969 -17.34 27.38 17.96
CA PRO A 969 -18.28 27.59 19.05
C PRO A 969 -18.84 29.02 18.98
N GLY A 970 -20.13 29.15 19.24
CA GLY A 970 -20.88 30.40 19.12
C GLY A 970 -20.48 31.46 20.14
N THR A 971 -20.31 32.66 19.61
CA THR A 971 -20.41 34.01 20.22
C THR A 971 -20.61 34.07 21.75
N ALA A 972 -19.55 34.44 22.46
CA ALA A 972 -19.64 35.19 23.72
C ALA A 972 -19.19 36.64 23.45
N GLU A 973 -19.91 37.60 24.03
CA GLU A 973 -19.83 39.04 23.72
C GLU A 973 -18.45 39.68 24.00
N PRO A 974 -17.98 40.62 23.15
CA PRO A 974 -16.70 41.30 23.35
C PRO A 974 -16.79 42.41 24.40
N ALA A 975 -15.96 42.31 25.46
CA ALA A 975 -15.73 43.40 26.40
C ALA A 975 -14.57 44.29 25.97
N THR A 976 -14.93 45.48 25.48
CA THR A 976 -14.33 46.83 25.70
C THR A 976 -12.81 47.08 25.69
N HIS A 977 -12.45 48.09 24.85
CA HIS A 977 -11.22 48.90 24.72
C HIS A 977 -10.06 48.26 23.93
N ALA A 978 -9.99 48.62 22.64
CA ALA A 978 -8.99 48.20 21.68
C ALA A 978 -7.63 48.84 21.96
N ASP A 979 -6.69 48.04 22.45
CA ASP A 979 -5.27 48.32 22.35
C ASP A 979 -4.82 48.02 20.90
N PRO A 980 -4.26 48.99 20.15
CA PRO A 980 -3.88 48.83 18.74
C PRO A 980 -2.90 47.69 18.50
N LEU A 981 -1.96 47.46 19.43
CA LEU A 981 -0.98 46.39 19.33
C LEU A 981 -1.65 45.03 19.57
N ILE A 982 -2.56 44.94 20.55
CA ILE A 982 -3.35 43.72 20.77
C ILE A 982 -4.20 43.40 19.54
N GLU A 983 -4.80 44.38 18.86
CA GLU A 983 -5.58 44.14 17.64
C GLU A 983 -4.72 43.73 16.44
N GLN A 984 -3.50 44.27 16.31
CA GLN A 984 -2.56 43.83 15.28
C GLN A 984 -2.07 42.40 15.51
N LEU A 985 -1.74 42.06 16.76
CA LEU A 985 -1.36 40.70 17.16
C LEU A 985 -2.54 39.73 17.01
N ARG A 986 -3.76 40.15 17.41
CA ARG A 986 -5.00 39.40 17.17
C ARG A 986 -5.16 39.09 15.68
N GLY A 987 -5.00 40.07 14.79
CA GLY A 987 -5.05 39.86 13.34
C GLY A 987 -4.01 38.85 12.83
N ILE A 988 -2.80 38.85 13.40
CA ILE A 988 -1.77 37.86 13.08
C ILE A 988 -2.18 36.47 13.55
N TRP A 989 -2.65 36.32 14.79
CA TRP A 989 -3.11 35.03 15.32
C TRP A 989 -4.30 34.50 14.51
N GLN A 990 -5.30 35.34 14.23
CA GLN A 990 -6.48 34.97 13.46
C GLN A 990 -6.09 34.41 12.08
N GLU A 991 -5.14 35.06 11.41
CA GLU A 991 -4.67 34.66 10.09
C GLU A 991 -3.77 33.42 10.11
N VAL A 992 -3.02 33.16 11.19
CA VAL A 992 -2.17 31.97 11.28
C VAL A 992 -2.97 30.75 11.72
N LEU A 993 -3.88 30.93 12.68
CA LEU A 993 -4.68 29.85 13.28
C LEU A 993 -5.98 29.57 12.51
N GLY A 994 -6.41 30.47 11.62
CA GLY A 994 -7.68 30.36 10.91
C GLY A 994 -8.91 30.53 11.82
N ILE A 995 -8.73 31.20 12.96
CA ILE A 995 -9.79 31.43 13.97
C ILE A 995 -10.21 32.89 13.88
N PRO A 996 -11.49 33.21 13.59
CA PRO A 996 -11.92 34.59 13.37
C PRO A 996 -12.07 35.42 14.64
N ASP A 997 -12.19 34.80 15.83
CA ASP A 997 -12.36 35.52 17.09
C ASP A 997 -11.41 34.99 18.18
N ILE A 998 -10.62 35.94 18.67
CA ILE A 998 -9.25 35.90 19.19
C ILE A 998 -8.98 36.27 20.67
N GLY A 999 -9.67 35.85 21.72
CA GLY A 999 -9.56 36.54 23.03
C GLY A 999 -8.11 36.89 23.47
N PRO A 1000 -7.81 38.11 23.99
CA PRO A 1000 -6.41 38.54 24.21
C PRO A 1000 -5.66 37.74 25.29
N HIS A 1001 -6.40 37.00 26.12
CA HIS A 1001 -5.87 36.13 27.17
C HIS A 1001 -6.03 34.64 26.85
N GLU A 1002 -6.44 34.30 25.62
CA GLU A 1002 -6.50 32.91 25.18
C GLU A 1002 -5.10 32.39 24.90
N ASP A 1003 -4.81 31.19 25.43
CA ASP A 1003 -3.53 30.52 25.29
C ASP A 1003 -3.35 30.02 23.84
N LEU A 1004 -2.22 30.36 23.23
CA LEU A 1004 -1.89 29.99 21.86
C LEU A 1004 -1.94 28.47 21.63
N PHE A 1005 -1.54 27.64 22.58
CA PHE A 1005 -1.57 26.19 22.47
C PHE A 1005 -2.99 25.62 22.63
N ASP A 1006 -3.81 26.22 23.49
CA ASP A 1006 -5.24 25.87 23.61
C ASP A 1006 -6.01 26.20 22.32
N LEU A 1007 -5.58 27.25 21.61
CA LEU A 1007 -6.10 27.61 20.30
C LEU A 1007 -5.61 26.68 19.16
N GLY A 1008 -4.81 25.66 19.47
CA GLY A 1008 -4.24 24.73 18.49
C GLY A 1008 -2.90 25.17 17.92
N GLY A 1009 -2.26 26.18 18.52
CA GLY A 1009 -0.91 26.60 18.21
C GLY A 1009 0.12 25.53 18.57
N HIS A 1010 1.18 25.48 17.78
CA HIS A 1010 2.35 24.63 18.00
C HIS A 1010 3.59 25.37 17.53
N SER A 1011 4.78 24.77 17.66
CA SER A 1011 6.05 25.41 17.31
C SER A 1011 6.05 26.05 15.92
N LEU A 1012 5.49 25.38 14.90
CA LEU A 1012 5.34 25.95 13.55
C LEU A 1012 4.33 27.13 13.49
N THR A 1013 3.25 27.11 14.27
CA THR A 1013 2.33 28.24 14.40
C THR A 1013 3.03 29.43 15.06
N ILE A 1014 3.81 29.18 16.11
CA ILE A 1014 4.64 30.18 16.79
C ILE A 1014 5.63 30.81 15.80
N THR A 1015 6.31 29.99 15.00
CA THR A 1015 7.20 30.45 13.94
C THR A 1015 6.47 31.34 12.92
N ARG A 1016 5.29 30.93 12.44
CA ARG A 1016 4.49 31.71 11.49
C ARG A 1016 4.01 33.04 12.10
N ILE A 1017 3.63 33.00 13.37
CA ILE A 1017 3.21 34.17 14.14
C ILE A 1017 4.39 35.13 14.31
N SER A 1018 5.53 34.66 14.81
CA SER A 1018 6.74 35.48 15.02
C SER A 1018 7.24 36.09 13.71
N GLY A 1019 7.32 35.30 12.63
CA GLY A 1019 7.71 35.82 11.31
C GLY A 1019 6.73 36.87 10.77
N ARG A 1020 5.43 36.78 11.09
CA ARG A 1020 4.44 37.82 10.74
C ARG A 1020 4.51 39.05 11.64
N ILE A 1021 4.85 38.88 12.92
CA ILE A 1021 5.12 40.01 13.83
C ILE A 1021 6.34 40.78 13.32
N GLU A 1022 7.42 40.10 12.96
CA GLU A 1022 8.60 40.72 12.38
C GLU A 1022 8.25 41.44 11.07
N GLN A 1023 7.50 40.79 10.18
CA GLN A 1023 7.11 41.37 8.90
C GLN A 1023 6.21 42.60 9.03
N ARG A 1024 5.24 42.60 9.97
CA ARG A 1024 4.22 43.65 10.08
C ARG A 1024 4.59 44.76 11.07
N LEU A 1025 5.25 44.39 12.16
CA LEU A 1025 5.56 45.27 13.28
C LEU A 1025 7.05 45.62 13.35
N GLY A 1026 7.90 44.95 12.57
CA GLY A 1026 9.34 45.18 12.57
C GLY A 1026 10.01 44.83 13.90
N VAL A 1027 9.38 43.97 14.71
CA VAL A 1027 9.89 43.52 16.01
C VAL A 1027 10.16 42.03 15.94
N GLU A 1028 11.36 41.64 16.36
CA GLU A 1028 11.70 40.24 16.56
C GLU A 1028 11.28 39.86 17.97
N VAL A 1029 10.31 38.94 18.08
CA VAL A 1029 9.89 38.37 19.36
C VAL A 1029 10.57 37.00 19.50
N PRO A 1030 11.43 36.82 20.51
CA PRO A 1030 12.07 35.53 20.79
C PRO A 1030 11.04 34.40 20.91
N LEU A 1031 11.32 33.24 20.31
CA LEU A 1031 10.35 32.15 20.21
C LEU A 1031 10.08 31.47 21.57
N ASP A 1032 11.06 31.47 22.47
CA ASP A 1032 10.94 31.05 23.87
C ASP A 1032 9.87 31.84 24.62
N ALA A 1033 9.70 33.12 24.29
CA ALA A 1033 8.65 33.95 24.89
C ALA A 1033 7.23 33.42 24.63
N PHE A 1034 6.99 32.70 23.53
CA PHE A 1034 5.67 32.08 23.26
C PHE A 1034 5.43 30.80 24.04
N PHE A 1035 6.48 30.17 24.57
CA PHE A 1035 6.38 29.02 25.46
C PHE A 1035 6.25 29.44 26.92
N ASP A 1036 6.89 30.53 27.30
CA ASP A 1036 6.82 31.09 28.66
C ASP A 1036 5.55 31.93 28.88
N THR A 1037 5.09 32.64 27.85
CA THR A 1037 3.94 33.56 27.89
C THR A 1037 3.06 33.42 26.63
N PRO A 1038 2.11 32.46 26.61
CA PRO A 1038 1.45 32.02 25.39
C PRO A 1038 0.24 32.87 24.94
N THR A 1039 -0.04 34.03 25.55
CA THR A 1039 -1.21 34.85 25.21
C THR A 1039 -0.87 36.13 24.44
N ILE A 1040 -1.82 36.66 23.66
CA ILE A 1040 -1.64 37.92 22.91
C ILE A 1040 -1.32 39.08 23.86
N ALA A 1041 -1.97 39.15 25.03
CA ALA A 1041 -1.76 40.22 25.99
C ALA A 1041 -0.33 40.22 26.57
N GLU A 1042 0.25 39.03 26.83
CA GLU A 1042 1.60 38.91 27.37
C GLU A 1042 2.67 39.17 26.31
N ILE A 1043 2.47 38.69 25.07
CA ILE A 1043 3.35 39.02 23.94
C ILE A 1043 3.32 40.53 23.64
N ALA A 1044 2.15 41.17 23.73
CA ALA A 1044 2.04 42.62 23.60
C ALA A 1044 2.89 43.35 24.66
N GLU A 1045 2.93 42.83 25.88
CA GLU A 1045 3.72 43.42 26.97
C GLU A 1045 5.23 43.28 26.75
N ILE A 1046 5.69 42.14 26.23
CA ILE A 1046 7.09 41.93 25.83
C ILE A 1046 7.49 42.92 24.73
N ILE A 1047 6.61 43.12 23.75
CA ILE A 1047 6.84 44.09 22.67
C ILE A 1047 6.93 45.52 23.22
N ARG A 1048 6.07 45.91 24.18
CA ARG A 1048 6.16 47.24 24.83
C ARG A 1048 7.48 47.42 25.59
N GLN A 1049 7.93 46.39 26.28
CA GLN A 1049 9.20 46.42 27.03
C GLN A 1049 10.44 46.52 26.13
N SER A 1050 10.32 46.19 24.84
CA SER A 1050 11.37 46.39 23.83
C SER A 1050 11.59 47.85 23.39
N GLY A 1051 10.77 48.80 23.88
CA GLY A 1051 11.00 50.25 23.75
C GLY A 1051 10.57 50.88 22.41
N LYS A 1052 9.72 50.21 21.61
CA LYS A 1052 9.11 50.76 20.39
C LYS A 1052 7.69 51.25 20.67
N GLU A 1053 7.37 52.48 20.26
CA GLU A 1053 6.01 53.04 20.31
C GLU A 1053 5.19 52.51 19.11
N PHE A 1054 3.96 52.06 19.36
CA PHE A 1054 3.00 51.53 18.37
C PHE A 1054 1.73 52.36 18.30
#